data_AF-I2GC25-F1
#
_entry.id   AF-I2GC25-F1
#
_cell.length_a   1.000
_cell.length_b   1.000
_cell.length_c   1.000
_cell.angle_alpha   90.00
_cell.angle_beta   90.00
_cell.angle_gamma   90.00
#
_symmetry.space_group_name_H-M   'P 1'
#
loop_
_entity.id
_entity.type
_entity.pdbx_description
1 polymer ?
#
loop_
_entity_poly.entity_id
_entity_poly.type
_entity_poly.pdbx_seq_one_letter_code
_entity_poly.pdbx_strand_id
1 'polypeptide(L)'
;MKNTMFSTTNKTKLGLVVSALVLLGSSWISMQSSEVAKSAPDNPRLDKLKLLPGFKAEHLYSPSDSKQGSWVAMAFDDKGRMITSDQYGFLYRLEMPPIGSGGSPKVEKLRIGAVQPGDTSSKVGMGYAQGLLYAFNSLYVMVNNRENKNFEKSSGLYRLQDTDGDDQFDKVTLLKALKGEGEHGPHSIVLSPDKQSLYVICGNHTDVPKLDAYRLPPNWQDDNLFPKITDPRGHAADRNAPGGWIANIDPEGKRWELVSAGFRNAFDIAFNEVGDMFTYDSDMEWDFGLPWYRPTRICHATSASEFGWRTGDGKWLPANPDNLPPVLNIGQGSPTNLLYGQNARFPQRYRQSLYAFDWSFGIIYSIHLKPKGASYEAEREEFVSGSPLPLTDGAIGPDGALYFLTGGRRLESDLYRVYYNGSESTEAVAKAPTPTKERQLRAQLEQYHGEPNPAALAAAWPNLNHPDRFVRYAARLAVEHQPVSQWQDKALTETDPQRATQGIIALARHGDAAMKSKLLNALLKINMSSLSEAQQFDLVRAFELVFTRMGMPDPADKEKVIAYLNPRYPAKTALMNRGLSRVLIYLEAPGVVSKTLALMDLKDEPGSRDLGLETATASSDLILRNPQYGLDIAKMLEKVPPLQQTFYAVMLSRQESGWTPELRNKYFTWFANAFKYQGGRSYIGFIDKARKLALAHVPKEQLARYDKLSGGDLLTKSGNDLALDYTPKGPGRPWKLENAVAVVDSGARARDFDRGKKIYSAVLCSRCHTMRGEGGDIGPDLTQLGTRFSNKDMLEAIIHPDKAVSDQYASTIFTLKNGQSVLGRLVGEDKVNYSISQNPFAPDQLRKISKKDVVSKKYSTVSIMLPGLINSLNPDELRDLMAYLKSGGNQSHEVYKAPDGGSKGR
;
A
#
# COMPACT_ATOMS: atom_id res chain seq x y z
N MET A 1 -83.88 -12.01 43.59
CA MET A 1 -84.82 -10.88 43.79
C MET A 1 -84.03 -9.64 44.15
N LYS A 2 -84.15 -8.58 43.32
CA LYS A 2 -84.03 -7.12 43.55
C LYS A 2 -83.01 -6.63 44.61
N ASN A 3 -81.93 -5.96 44.17
CA ASN A 3 -81.74 -4.48 44.09
C ASN A 3 -81.70 -3.80 45.49
N THR A 4 -80.75 -2.93 45.87
CA THR A 4 -79.94 -1.96 45.10
C THR A 4 -78.84 -1.34 45.99
N MET A 5 -77.66 -1.12 45.38
CA MET A 5 -76.75 0.06 45.47
C MET A 5 -76.43 0.77 46.81
N PHE A 6 -75.16 0.76 47.22
CA PHE A 6 -74.13 1.81 46.97
C PHE A 6 -72.93 1.56 47.90
N SER A 7 -71.75 1.26 47.36
CA SER A 7 -70.50 1.12 48.14
C SER A 7 -69.35 1.83 47.44
N THR A 8 -68.87 2.86 48.13
CA THR A 8 -67.54 3.50 48.16
C THR A 8 -66.63 3.40 46.93
N THR A 9 -66.38 4.54 46.27
CA THR A 9 -65.35 4.69 45.24
C THR A 9 -64.08 5.35 45.79
N ASN A 10 -62.96 4.69 45.45
CA ASN A 10 -61.61 4.85 45.95
C ASN A 10 -60.90 6.18 45.61
N LYS A 11 -60.14 6.70 46.60
CA LYS A 11 -59.19 7.83 46.51
C LYS A 11 -57.92 7.50 45.69
N THR A 12 -58.04 6.92 44.50
CA THR A 12 -56.87 6.56 43.65
C THR A 12 -56.88 7.16 42.24
N LYS A 13 -57.83 8.05 41.91
CA LYS A 13 -57.87 8.71 40.59
C LYS A 13 -57.52 10.21 40.56
N LEU A 14 -57.24 10.84 41.70
CA LEU A 14 -56.81 12.25 41.72
C LEU A 14 -55.28 12.44 41.72
N GLY A 15 -54.50 11.43 42.16
CA GLY A 15 -53.03 11.49 42.13
C GLY A 15 -52.39 11.26 40.75
N LEU A 16 -53.12 10.61 39.83
CA LEU A 16 -52.61 10.30 38.48
C LEU A 16 -52.83 11.43 37.47
N VAL A 17 -53.79 12.34 37.70
CA VAL A 17 -54.03 13.49 36.80
C VAL A 17 -53.11 14.68 37.15
N VAL A 18 -52.77 14.87 38.43
CA VAL A 18 -51.82 15.91 38.85
C VAL A 18 -50.37 15.53 38.51
N SER A 19 -50.03 14.24 38.51
CA SER A 19 -48.70 13.77 38.07
C SER A 19 -48.50 13.87 36.55
N ALA A 20 -49.56 13.71 35.76
CA ALA A 20 -49.49 13.86 34.29
C ALA A 20 -49.33 15.32 33.85
N LEU A 21 -49.93 16.28 34.56
CA LEU A 21 -49.79 17.71 34.23
C LEU A 21 -48.46 18.33 34.71
N VAL A 22 -47.87 17.84 35.80
CA VAL A 22 -46.51 18.26 36.22
C VAL A 22 -45.43 17.67 35.30
N LEU A 23 -45.58 16.44 34.81
CA LEU A 23 -44.66 15.83 33.83
C LEU A 23 -44.78 16.45 32.43
N LEU A 24 -45.95 16.95 32.03
CA LEU A 24 -46.13 17.71 30.78
C LEU A 24 -45.61 19.16 30.91
N GLY A 25 -45.72 19.78 32.09
CA GLY A 25 -45.19 21.12 32.35
C GLY A 25 -43.67 21.19 32.49
N SER A 26 -43.03 20.17 33.11
CA SER A 26 -41.57 20.08 33.19
C SER A 26 -40.93 19.68 31.85
N SER A 27 -41.70 19.03 30.96
CA SER A 27 -41.27 18.74 29.59
C SER A 27 -41.33 19.98 28.68
N TRP A 28 -42.15 20.98 29.01
CA TRP A 28 -42.21 22.23 28.22
C TRP A 28 -41.17 23.27 28.64
N ILE A 29 -40.73 23.30 29.91
CA ILE A 29 -39.62 24.17 30.36
C ILE A 29 -38.25 23.58 30.01
N SER A 30 -38.15 22.25 29.88
CA SER A 30 -36.93 21.57 29.38
C SER A 30 -36.82 21.56 27.85
N MET A 31 -37.83 22.06 27.13
CA MET A 31 -37.84 22.20 25.66
C MET A 31 -37.60 23.66 25.19
N GLN A 32 -37.19 24.55 26.09
CA GLN A 32 -36.83 25.94 25.75
C GLN A 32 -35.39 26.36 26.11
N SER A 33 -34.48 25.39 26.23
CA SER A 33 -33.04 25.68 26.20
C SER A 33 -32.28 24.61 25.42
N SER A 34 -32.65 24.45 24.17
CA SER A 34 -31.67 24.25 23.11
C SER A 34 -32.22 24.98 21.91
N GLU A 35 -31.91 26.27 21.81
CA GLU A 35 -31.74 26.84 20.47
C GLU A 35 -30.88 25.82 19.74
N VAL A 36 -31.49 25.17 18.74
CA VAL A 36 -30.78 24.40 17.75
C VAL A 36 -29.73 25.36 17.25
N ALA A 37 -28.48 25.17 17.69
CA ALA A 37 -27.36 25.89 17.17
C ALA A 37 -27.51 25.79 15.66
N LYS A 38 -27.68 26.94 14.99
CA LYS A 38 -27.68 27.03 13.53
C LYS A 38 -26.57 26.09 13.06
N SER A 39 -26.94 25.04 12.32
CA SER A 39 -25.97 24.21 11.64
C SER A 39 -25.02 25.17 10.94
N ALA A 40 -23.71 25.01 11.21
CA ALA A 40 -22.70 25.74 10.47
C ALA A 40 -23.02 25.61 8.97
N PRO A 41 -22.81 26.66 8.16
CA PRO A 41 -23.06 26.56 6.73
C PRO A 41 -22.42 25.28 6.19
N ASP A 42 -23.21 24.46 5.47
CA ASP A 42 -22.76 23.20 4.89
C ASP A 42 -21.42 23.42 4.19
N ASN A 43 -20.36 22.81 4.70
CA ASN A 43 -19.06 22.80 4.04
C ASN A 43 -18.90 21.43 3.38
N PRO A 44 -19.10 21.32 2.05
CA PRO A 44 -19.07 20.03 1.37
C PRO A 44 -17.74 19.28 1.50
N ARG A 45 -16.65 19.96 1.89
CA ARG A 45 -15.36 19.32 2.18
C ARG A 45 -15.36 18.59 3.52
N LEU A 46 -16.03 19.15 4.54
CA LEU A 46 -16.19 18.52 5.85
C LEU A 46 -17.24 17.42 5.85
N ASP A 47 -18.32 17.58 5.08
CA ASP A 47 -19.42 16.60 5.02
C ASP A 47 -18.99 15.23 4.47
N LYS A 48 -17.89 15.21 3.71
CA LYS A 48 -17.28 13.99 3.15
C LYS A 48 -16.39 13.25 4.15
N LEU A 49 -16.05 13.87 5.29
CA LEU A 49 -15.18 13.27 6.28
C LEU A 49 -15.98 12.38 7.24
N LYS A 50 -15.47 11.18 7.47
CA LYS A 50 -15.84 10.33 8.59
C LYS A 50 -14.82 10.52 9.71
N LEU A 51 -15.32 10.84 10.89
CA LEU A 51 -14.55 11.01 12.12
C LEU A 51 -15.05 10.03 13.19
N LEU A 52 -14.18 9.69 14.13
CA LEU A 52 -14.54 8.93 15.32
C LEU A 52 -15.35 9.78 16.31
N PRO A 53 -16.15 9.17 17.21
CA PRO A 53 -16.89 9.88 18.25
C PRO A 53 -15.99 10.80 19.08
N GLY A 54 -16.49 12.00 19.41
CA GLY A 54 -15.74 13.01 20.17
C GLY A 54 -14.75 13.83 19.35
N PHE A 55 -14.35 13.39 18.16
CA PHE A 55 -13.48 14.17 17.27
C PHE A 55 -14.28 15.16 16.41
N LYS A 56 -13.65 16.30 16.12
CA LYS A 56 -14.15 17.36 15.25
C LYS A 56 -13.08 17.71 14.22
N ALA A 57 -13.51 18.12 13.03
CA ALA A 57 -12.62 18.60 11.98
C ALA A 57 -13.00 20.02 11.55
N GLU A 58 -12.00 20.78 11.15
CA GLU A 58 -12.11 22.11 10.55
C GLU A 58 -11.39 22.09 9.20
N HIS A 59 -12.00 22.68 8.18
CA HIS A 59 -11.34 23.00 6.92
C HIS A 59 -10.80 24.41 7.06
N LEU A 60 -9.48 24.56 7.09
CA LEU A 60 -8.82 25.82 7.43
C LEU A 60 -8.52 26.66 6.19
N TYR A 61 -8.08 26.02 5.11
CA TYR A 61 -7.59 26.73 3.94
C TYR A 61 -7.58 25.84 2.69
N SER A 62 -7.73 26.46 1.51
CA SER A 62 -7.57 25.79 0.22
C SER A 62 -6.47 26.45 -0.60
N PRO A 63 -5.26 25.85 -0.65
CA PRO A 63 -4.19 26.30 -1.55
C PRO A 63 -4.62 26.31 -3.01
N SER A 64 -5.46 25.36 -3.42
CA SER A 64 -5.95 25.27 -4.79
C SER A 64 -6.87 26.43 -5.16
N ASP A 65 -7.86 26.76 -4.30
CA ASP A 65 -8.73 27.93 -4.52
C ASP A 65 -7.91 29.24 -4.55
N SER A 66 -6.80 29.27 -3.79
CA SER A 66 -5.88 30.40 -3.70
C SER A 66 -4.79 30.41 -4.78
N LYS A 67 -4.81 29.46 -5.73
CA LYS A 67 -3.81 29.30 -6.81
C LYS A 67 -2.36 29.16 -6.31
N GLN A 68 -2.19 28.52 -5.15
CA GLN A 68 -0.90 28.27 -4.48
C GLN A 68 -0.42 26.82 -4.66
N GLY A 69 -0.93 26.15 -5.69
CA GLY A 69 -0.52 24.80 -6.07
C GLY A 69 -1.10 23.72 -5.17
N SER A 70 -0.31 22.67 -4.95
CA SER A 70 -0.72 21.49 -4.19
C SER A 70 0.30 21.25 -3.09
N TRP A 71 -0.12 21.44 -1.84
CA TRP A 71 0.79 21.34 -0.71
C TRP A 71 1.01 19.88 -0.31
N VAL A 72 2.26 19.47 -0.21
CA VAL A 72 2.66 18.06 -0.07
C VAL A 72 3.56 17.77 1.13
N ALA A 73 4.05 18.79 1.83
CA ALA A 73 4.80 18.63 3.06
C ALA A 73 4.50 19.79 4.03
N MET A 74 4.62 19.55 5.33
CA MET A 74 4.45 20.53 6.40
C MET A 74 5.43 20.32 7.56
N ALA A 75 5.70 21.40 8.28
CA ALA A 75 6.36 21.38 9.59
C ALA A 75 5.89 22.57 10.44
N PHE A 76 6.11 22.53 11.75
CA PHE A 76 5.93 23.70 12.62
C PHE A 76 7.29 24.30 12.99
N ASP A 77 7.39 25.62 12.97
CA ASP A 77 8.56 26.36 13.46
C ASP A 77 8.54 26.52 15.00
N ASP A 78 9.62 27.08 15.55
CA ASP A 78 9.78 27.33 16.99
C ASP A 78 8.82 28.39 17.56
N LYS A 79 8.16 29.17 16.69
CA LYS A 79 7.11 30.14 17.04
C LYS A 79 5.70 29.55 16.92
N GLY A 80 5.59 28.26 16.61
CA GLY A 80 4.31 27.55 16.49
C GLY A 80 3.54 27.85 15.21
N ARG A 81 4.20 28.41 14.19
CA ARG A 81 3.62 28.66 12.87
C ARG A 81 3.91 27.47 11.96
N MET A 82 3.01 27.19 11.03
CA MET A 82 3.19 26.09 10.08
C MET A 82 3.96 26.58 8.86
N ILE A 83 4.89 25.77 8.36
CA ILE A 83 5.54 25.94 7.06
C ILE A 83 5.06 24.80 6.16
N THR A 84 4.63 25.10 4.93
CA THR A 84 4.20 24.12 3.94
C THR A 84 4.97 24.23 2.64
N SER A 85 5.04 23.13 1.89
CA SER A 85 5.68 23.05 0.58
C SER A 85 4.66 22.80 -0.52
N ASP A 86 4.59 23.68 -1.52
CA ASP A 86 3.93 23.39 -2.79
C ASP A 86 4.80 22.46 -3.65
N GLN A 87 4.21 21.38 -4.17
CA GLN A 87 4.87 20.32 -4.92
C GLN A 87 5.76 20.86 -6.06
N TYR A 88 5.38 21.97 -6.69
CA TYR A 88 6.09 22.53 -7.85
C TYR A 88 6.41 24.02 -7.72
N GLY A 89 6.24 24.60 -6.53
CA GLY A 89 6.24 26.05 -6.36
C GLY A 89 7.08 26.50 -5.18
N PHE A 90 6.42 27.13 -4.21
CA PHE A 90 7.06 27.85 -3.12
C PHE A 90 6.80 27.23 -1.75
N LEU A 91 7.64 27.60 -0.78
CA LEU A 91 7.31 27.42 0.63
C LEU A 91 6.39 28.55 1.12
N TYR A 92 5.42 28.19 1.95
CA TYR A 92 4.49 29.13 2.59
C TYR A 92 4.56 28.98 4.10
N ARG A 93 4.34 30.08 4.83
CA ARG A 93 4.24 30.12 6.27
C ARG A 93 2.83 30.55 6.68
N LEU A 94 2.29 29.93 7.71
CA LEU A 94 0.91 30.10 8.15
C LEU A 94 0.83 30.35 9.65
N GLU A 95 0.19 31.45 10.04
CA GLU A 95 -0.28 31.66 11.41
C GLU A 95 -1.66 31.01 11.57
N MET A 96 -1.75 30.01 12.45
CA MET A 96 -3.00 29.27 12.66
C MET A 96 -3.98 30.05 13.55
N PRO A 97 -5.28 30.08 13.19
CA PRO A 97 -6.30 30.65 14.06
C PRO A 97 -6.56 29.70 15.25
N PRO A 98 -7.01 30.21 16.41
CA PRO A 98 -7.39 29.35 17.54
C PRO A 98 -8.44 28.30 17.15
N ILE A 99 -8.38 27.13 17.79
CA ILE A 99 -9.38 26.05 17.62
C ILE A 99 -10.79 26.59 17.88
N GLY A 100 -11.74 26.28 16.99
CA GLY A 100 -13.13 26.68 17.12
C GLY A 100 -13.44 28.14 16.76
N SER A 101 -12.45 28.95 16.38
CA SER A 101 -12.67 30.38 16.07
C SER A 101 -13.37 30.64 14.73
N GLY A 102 -13.38 29.65 13.82
CA GLY A 102 -13.91 29.81 12.46
C GLY A 102 -13.10 30.73 11.55
N GLY A 103 -11.94 31.23 12.00
CA GLY A 103 -11.03 32.06 11.20
C GLY A 103 -10.24 31.24 10.17
N SER A 104 -9.68 31.93 9.17
CA SER A 104 -8.72 31.36 8.23
C SER A 104 -7.28 31.69 8.66
N PRO A 105 -6.30 30.83 8.34
CA PRO A 105 -4.91 31.13 8.63
C PRO A 105 -4.41 32.32 7.81
N LYS A 106 -3.48 33.10 8.38
CA LYS A 106 -2.75 34.12 7.61
C LYS A 106 -1.62 33.44 6.88
N VAL A 107 -1.61 33.57 5.55
CA VAL A 107 -0.63 32.89 4.68
C VAL A 107 0.39 33.89 4.15
N GLU A 108 1.65 33.58 4.38
CA GLU A 108 2.81 34.31 3.88
C GLU A 108 3.60 33.43 2.91
N LYS A 109 4.01 33.98 1.78
CA LYS A 109 4.95 33.33 0.87
C LYS A 109 6.37 33.59 1.35
N LEU A 110 7.11 32.54 1.71
CA LEU A 110 8.49 32.67 2.20
C LEU A 110 9.47 33.09 1.11
N ARG A 111 10.50 33.83 1.51
CA ARG A 111 11.62 34.24 0.65
C ARG A 111 12.82 33.38 1.01
N ILE A 112 13.36 32.71 -0.01
CA ILE A 112 14.48 31.79 0.16
C ILE A 112 15.66 32.25 -0.71
N GLY A 113 16.83 32.41 -0.08
CA GLY A 113 18.03 32.98 -0.67
C GLY A 113 18.17 34.48 -0.41
N ALA A 114 19.39 35.01 -0.58
CA ALA A 114 19.69 36.42 -0.37
C ALA A 114 18.84 37.34 -1.26
N VAL A 115 18.26 38.38 -0.66
CA VAL A 115 17.45 39.39 -1.37
C VAL A 115 18.20 40.72 -1.37
N GLN A 116 18.63 41.21 -2.54
CA GLN A 116 19.13 42.59 -2.64
C GLN A 116 17.97 43.59 -2.84
N PRO A 117 18.09 44.84 -2.36
CA PRO A 117 17.10 45.88 -2.63
C PRO A 117 16.89 46.08 -4.14
N GLY A 118 15.66 45.86 -4.63
CA GLY A 118 15.29 45.99 -6.05
C GLY A 118 15.36 44.71 -6.87
N ASP A 119 15.72 43.56 -6.28
CA ASP A 119 15.76 42.28 -6.97
C ASP A 119 14.35 41.70 -7.22
N THR A 120 13.99 41.56 -8.50
CA THR A 120 12.73 40.94 -8.98
C THR A 120 12.93 39.53 -9.54
N SER A 121 14.12 38.94 -9.39
CA SER A 121 14.41 37.60 -9.89
C SER A 121 13.53 36.54 -9.21
N SER A 122 13.29 35.43 -9.93
CA SER A 122 12.52 34.30 -9.42
C SER A 122 13.27 33.65 -8.26
N LYS A 123 12.91 34.06 -7.03
CA LYS A 123 13.32 33.44 -5.75
C LYS A 123 13.35 31.92 -5.87
N VAL A 124 14.28 31.26 -5.19
CA VAL A 124 14.28 29.79 -5.15
C VAL A 124 12.95 29.35 -4.54
N GLY A 125 12.14 28.66 -5.32
CA GLY A 125 10.84 28.21 -4.83
C GLY A 125 10.99 27.28 -3.62
N MET A 126 12.05 26.47 -3.61
CA MET A 126 12.21 25.31 -2.71
C MET A 126 10.94 24.45 -2.58
N GLY A 127 9.99 24.57 -3.52
CA GLY A 127 9.03 23.53 -3.84
C GLY A 127 9.76 22.29 -4.30
N TYR A 128 9.00 21.23 -4.60
CA TYR A 128 9.53 19.87 -4.71
C TYR A 128 10.12 19.31 -3.40
N ALA A 129 9.99 20.05 -2.30
CA ALA A 129 10.28 19.54 -0.98
C ALA A 129 9.17 18.55 -0.57
N GLN A 130 9.54 17.28 -0.42
CA GLN A 130 8.66 16.21 0.05
C GLN A 130 8.75 16.01 1.57
N GLY A 131 9.75 16.60 2.21
CA GLY A 131 9.92 16.57 3.66
C GLY A 131 10.42 17.90 4.18
N LEU A 132 9.84 18.34 5.29
CA LEU A 132 10.19 19.56 5.99
C LEU A 132 10.39 19.24 7.48
N LEU A 133 11.40 19.84 8.09
CA LEU A 133 11.61 19.78 9.52
C LEU A 133 12.26 21.06 10.02
N TYR A 134 11.65 21.75 10.98
CA TYR A 134 12.32 22.82 11.69
C TYR A 134 13.01 22.27 12.94
N ALA A 135 14.33 22.39 13.02
CA ALA A 135 15.15 21.98 14.15
C ALA A 135 16.48 22.73 14.14
N PHE A 136 17.20 22.77 15.26
CA PHE A 136 18.55 23.35 15.34
C PHE A 136 18.65 24.78 14.74
N ASN A 137 17.61 25.59 15.01
CA ASN A 137 17.45 26.95 14.47
C ASN A 137 17.58 27.00 12.93
N SER A 138 16.97 26.04 12.25
CA SER A 138 17.07 25.88 10.79
C SER A 138 15.86 25.12 10.26
N LEU A 139 15.50 25.39 9.00
CA LEU A 139 14.57 24.56 8.26
C LEU A 139 15.35 23.58 7.40
N TYR A 140 15.20 22.29 7.69
CA TYR A 140 15.68 21.19 6.86
C TYR A 140 14.66 20.88 5.78
N VAL A 141 15.13 20.75 4.54
CA VAL A 141 14.29 20.59 3.36
C VAL A 141 14.80 19.40 2.54
N MET A 142 13.96 18.37 2.38
CA MET A 142 14.25 17.22 1.53
C MET A 142 13.68 17.47 0.14
N VAL A 143 14.55 17.85 -0.79
CA VAL A 143 14.16 18.10 -2.18
C VAL A 143 14.18 16.79 -2.95
N ASN A 144 13.10 16.53 -3.69
CA ASN A 144 12.96 15.37 -4.56
C ASN A 144 12.64 15.83 -5.99
N ASN A 145 13.68 16.16 -6.76
CA ASN A 145 13.52 16.66 -8.12
C ASN A 145 14.80 16.55 -8.97
N ARG A 146 14.63 16.47 -10.30
CA ARG A 146 15.71 16.72 -11.26
C ARG A 146 15.89 18.21 -11.46
N GLU A 147 17.14 18.65 -11.48
CA GLU A 147 17.48 19.98 -11.95
C GLU A 147 16.83 20.24 -13.31
N ASN A 148 16.16 21.37 -13.41
CA ASN A 148 15.51 21.79 -14.64
C ASN A 148 15.54 23.32 -14.75
N LYS A 149 15.17 23.84 -15.92
CA LYS A 149 15.19 25.28 -16.21
C LYS A 149 14.38 26.16 -15.26
N ASN A 150 13.42 25.58 -14.52
CA ASN A 150 12.56 26.31 -13.58
C ASN A 150 13.00 26.09 -12.11
N PHE A 151 13.88 25.13 -11.85
CA PHE A 151 14.37 24.80 -10.52
C PHE A 151 15.73 24.11 -10.61
N GLU A 152 16.79 24.86 -10.34
CA GLU A 152 18.18 24.44 -10.52
C GLU A 152 18.73 23.60 -9.35
N LYS A 153 17.96 23.36 -8.28
CA LYS A 153 18.42 22.52 -7.16
C LYS A 153 18.17 21.05 -7.46
N SER A 154 19.20 20.21 -7.29
CA SER A 154 19.08 18.76 -7.40
C SER A 154 18.39 18.14 -6.18
N SER A 155 17.93 16.91 -6.35
CA SER A 155 17.53 16.03 -5.27
C SER A 155 18.59 15.94 -4.16
N GLY A 156 18.17 16.05 -2.90
CA GLY A 156 19.07 16.08 -1.76
C GLY A 156 18.51 16.76 -0.52
N LEU A 157 19.31 16.74 0.55
CA LEU A 157 19.00 17.38 1.82
C LEU A 157 19.62 18.77 1.89
N TYR A 158 18.79 19.78 2.14
CA TYR A 158 19.18 21.18 2.27
C TYR A 158 18.89 21.70 3.68
N ARG A 159 19.71 22.65 4.14
CA ARG A 159 19.52 23.41 5.37
C ARG A 159 19.36 24.90 5.04
N LEU A 160 18.26 25.47 5.49
CA LEU A 160 17.87 26.85 5.29
C LEU A 160 17.99 27.58 6.62
N GLN A 161 18.63 28.75 6.61
CA GLN A 161 18.91 29.53 7.82
C GLN A 161 18.49 30.98 7.60
N ASP A 162 17.96 31.59 8.66
CA ASP A 162 17.80 33.03 8.83
C ASP A 162 19.06 33.52 9.55
N THR A 163 19.90 34.30 8.86
CA THR A 163 21.18 34.80 9.38
C THR A 163 21.18 36.30 9.69
N ASP A 164 20.15 37.03 9.28
CA ASP A 164 19.99 38.47 9.54
C ASP A 164 18.84 38.82 10.50
N GLY A 165 18.03 37.84 10.89
CA GLY A 165 16.95 37.96 11.86
C GLY A 165 15.67 38.58 11.31
N ASP A 166 15.50 38.62 9.98
CA ASP A 166 14.30 39.17 9.32
C ASP A 166 13.12 38.19 9.24
N ASP A 167 13.29 36.98 9.81
CA ASP A 167 12.31 35.90 9.83
C ASP A 167 12.05 35.32 8.42
N GLN A 168 13.02 35.46 7.50
CA GLN A 168 13.12 34.78 6.20
C GLN A 168 14.41 33.95 6.13
N PHE A 169 14.53 33.07 5.12
CA PHE A 169 15.69 32.19 5.00
C PHE A 169 16.64 32.68 3.90
N ASP A 170 17.66 33.45 4.28
CA ASP A 170 18.63 34.04 3.35
C ASP A 170 19.74 33.05 2.93
N LYS A 171 20.11 32.10 3.80
CA LYS A 171 21.19 31.15 3.54
C LYS A 171 20.67 29.75 3.21
N VAL A 172 21.07 29.21 2.06
CA VAL A 172 20.74 27.85 1.59
C VAL A 172 22.00 27.00 1.48
N THR A 173 22.08 25.92 2.27
CA THR A 173 23.22 25.00 2.27
C THR A 173 22.78 23.61 1.80
N LEU A 174 23.39 23.05 0.77
CA LEU A 174 23.25 21.63 0.43
C LEU A 174 24.07 20.80 1.40
N LEU A 175 23.43 19.97 2.22
CA LEU A 175 24.12 19.06 3.14
C LEU A 175 24.59 17.79 2.42
N LYS A 176 23.74 17.21 1.57
CA LYS A 176 24.06 16.00 0.80
C LYS A 176 23.22 15.94 -0.47
N ALA A 177 23.87 15.81 -1.62
CA ALA A 177 23.19 15.46 -2.87
C ALA A 177 22.77 13.97 -2.82
N LEU A 178 21.56 13.68 -3.28
CA LEU A 178 21.03 12.32 -3.33
C LEU A 178 20.69 11.94 -4.78
N LYS A 179 21.17 10.79 -5.22
CA LYS A 179 20.84 10.26 -6.55
C LYS A 179 19.53 9.48 -6.46
N GLY A 180 18.42 10.19 -6.55
CA GLY A 180 17.08 9.60 -6.56
C GLY A 180 16.00 10.64 -6.76
N GLU A 181 14.83 10.22 -7.21
CA GLU A 181 13.75 11.14 -7.58
C GLU A 181 12.39 10.45 -7.76
N GLY A 182 11.37 11.28 -8.00
CA GLY A 182 10.02 10.86 -8.34
C GLY A 182 9.29 10.36 -7.11
N GLU A 183 8.21 9.60 -7.33
CA GLU A 183 7.35 9.13 -6.26
C GLU A 183 8.06 8.23 -5.23
N HIS A 184 9.24 7.67 -5.57
CA HIS A 184 10.05 6.84 -4.68
C HIS A 184 11.46 7.42 -4.43
N GLY A 185 11.59 8.74 -4.59
CA GLY A 185 12.83 9.47 -4.31
C GLY A 185 13.10 9.63 -2.81
N PRO A 186 13.89 10.63 -2.42
CA PRO A 186 14.02 11.00 -1.01
C PRO A 186 12.74 11.68 -0.50
N HIS A 187 12.36 11.43 0.75
CA HIS A 187 11.05 11.83 1.28
C HIS A 187 11.16 12.71 2.51
N SER A 188 11.30 12.13 3.70
CA SER A 188 11.12 12.85 4.97
C SER A 188 12.42 13.03 5.78
N ILE A 189 12.37 13.98 6.72
CA ILE A 189 13.34 14.19 7.79
C ILE A 189 12.59 14.26 9.11
N VAL A 190 13.05 13.54 10.13
CA VAL A 190 12.50 13.63 11.49
C VAL A 190 13.59 13.85 12.53
N LEU A 191 13.24 14.54 13.62
CA LEU A 191 14.14 14.76 14.74
C LEU A 191 14.28 13.49 15.57
N SER A 192 15.50 13.18 16.04
CA SER A 192 15.71 12.07 16.96
C SER A 192 14.99 12.27 18.30
N PRO A 193 14.60 11.20 19.02
CA PRO A 193 13.92 11.31 20.32
C PRO A 193 14.69 12.12 21.37
N ASP A 194 16.03 12.05 21.35
CA ASP A 194 16.93 12.82 22.23
C ASP A 194 17.19 14.26 21.76
N LYS A 195 16.65 14.63 20.59
CA LYS A 195 16.79 15.94 19.93
C LYS A 195 18.23 16.33 19.61
N GLN A 196 19.14 15.36 19.47
CA GLN A 196 20.55 15.61 19.15
C GLN A 196 20.92 15.35 17.69
N SER A 197 20.08 14.64 16.95
CA SER A 197 20.37 14.21 15.57
C SER A 197 19.10 14.18 14.72
N LEU A 198 19.26 13.86 13.45
CA LEU A 198 18.17 13.77 12.48
C LEU A 198 18.13 12.37 11.88
N TYR A 199 16.95 11.93 11.46
CA TYR A 199 16.77 10.74 10.65
C TYR A 199 16.19 11.14 9.30
N VAL A 200 16.73 10.57 8.24
CA VAL A 200 16.24 10.75 6.87
C VAL A 200 15.77 9.43 6.29
N ILE A 201 14.74 9.47 5.46
CA ILE A 201 14.20 8.29 4.76
C ILE A 201 14.13 8.51 3.26
N CYS A 202 14.50 7.46 2.51
CA CYS A 202 14.50 7.47 1.06
C CYS A 202 13.87 6.19 0.50
N GLY A 203 13.10 6.32 -0.58
CA GLY A 203 12.58 5.18 -1.33
C GLY A 203 13.65 4.50 -2.19
N ASN A 204 13.27 3.38 -2.81
CA ASN A 204 14.13 2.48 -3.59
C ASN A 204 14.63 3.08 -4.91
N HIS A 205 14.13 4.25 -5.31
CA HIS A 205 14.68 4.99 -6.45
C HIS A 205 15.81 5.95 -6.02
N THR A 206 16.20 5.92 -4.75
CA THR A 206 17.34 6.67 -4.23
C THR A 206 18.49 5.73 -3.90
N ASP A 207 19.57 5.84 -4.67
CA ASP A 207 20.77 5.06 -4.43
C ASP A 207 21.33 5.38 -3.03
N VAL A 208 21.73 4.36 -2.27
CA VAL A 208 22.42 4.56 -0.99
C VAL A 208 23.79 5.18 -1.30
N PRO A 209 24.09 6.42 -0.88
CA PRO A 209 25.41 7.00 -1.12
C PRO A 209 26.45 6.30 -0.24
N LYS A 210 27.74 6.60 -0.45
CA LYS A 210 28.75 6.23 0.54
C LYS A 210 28.47 6.99 1.85
N LEU A 211 28.41 6.24 2.95
CA LEU A 211 28.12 6.70 4.30
C LEU A 211 29.34 6.45 5.20
N ASP A 212 29.32 7.06 6.38
CA ASP A 212 30.44 7.03 7.34
C ASP A 212 30.38 5.81 8.26
N ALA A 213 29.17 5.31 8.53
CA ALA A 213 28.94 4.13 9.34
C ALA A 213 27.73 3.33 8.85
N TYR A 214 27.70 2.03 9.19
CA TYR A 214 26.70 1.10 8.72
C TYR A 214 26.25 0.19 9.86
N ARG A 215 25.03 0.35 10.40
CA ARG A 215 24.44 -0.61 11.34
C ARG A 215 24.12 -1.91 10.64
N LEU A 216 23.54 -1.85 9.44
CA LEU A 216 23.37 -3.00 8.57
C LEU A 216 24.67 -3.13 7.73
N PRO A 217 25.42 -4.26 7.81
CA PRO A 217 26.70 -4.41 7.10
C PRO A 217 26.55 -4.31 5.56
N PRO A 218 27.38 -3.52 4.84
CA PRO A 218 27.19 -3.21 3.42
C PRO A 218 27.54 -4.34 2.44
N ASN A 219 27.16 -5.58 2.73
CA ASN A 219 27.37 -6.78 1.90
C ASN A 219 26.11 -7.20 1.11
N TRP A 220 25.41 -6.21 0.53
CA TRP A 220 24.14 -6.40 -0.17
C TRP A 220 24.26 -7.29 -1.40
N GLN A 221 23.37 -8.26 -1.53
CA GLN A 221 23.08 -8.96 -2.79
C GLN A 221 21.59 -9.31 -2.86
N ASP A 222 21.17 -9.81 -4.02
CA ASP A 222 19.79 -10.24 -4.25
C ASP A 222 19.44 -11.51 -3.47
N ASP A 223 20.41 -12.36 -3.12
CA ASP A 223 20.26 -13.62 -2.35
C ASP A 223 19.11 -14.52 -2.83
N ASN A 224 18.98 -14.63 -4.15
CA ASN A 224 18.08 -15.53 -4.86
C ASN A 224 18.89 -16.49 -5.73
N LEU A 225 18.56 -17.79 -5.69
CA LEU A 225 19.26 -18.83 -6.47
C LEU A 225 19.15 -18.65 -7.98
N PHE A 226 18.06 -18.02 -8.39
CA PHE A 226 17.71 -17.86 -9.79
C PHE A 226 17.79 -16.39 -10.19
N PRO A 227 18.21 -16.09 -11.44
CA PRO A 227 18.14 -14.75 -11.98
C PRO A 227 16.70 -14.20 -11.89
N LYS A 228 16.54 -12.98 -11.40
CA LYS A 228 15.23 -12.33 -11.21
C LYS A 228 14.53 -12.06 -12.53
N ILE A 229 13.23 -12.33 -12.58
CA ILE A 229 12.32 -11.77 -13.57
C ILE A 229 12.04 -10.33 -13.13
N THR A 230 12.58 -9.36 -13.85
CA THR A 230 12.26 -7.95 -13.65
C THR A 230 10.84 -7.63 -14.10
N ASP A 231 10.26 -6.53 -13.59
CA ASP A 231 8.93 -6.10 -13.98
C ASP A 231 8.81 -6.00 -15.53
N PRO A 232 7.85 -6.71 -16.15
CA PRO A 232 7.65 -6.70 -17.60
C PRO A 232 7.34 -5.34 -18.22
N ARG A 233 6.92 -4.38 -17.39
CA ARG A 233 6.61 -3.00 -17.79
C ARG A 233 7.72 -2.02 -17.40
N GLY A 234 8.85 -2.52 -16.90
CA GLY A 234 10.06 -1.74 -16.63
C GLY A 234 10.08 -1.05 -15.27
N HIS A 235 9.10 -1.28 -14.39
CA HIS A 235 9.09 -0.65 -13.07
C HIS A 235 10.28 -1.12 -12.21
N ALA A 236 11.11 -0.17 -11.76
CA ALA A 236 12.29 -0.41 -10.93
C ALA A 236 13.23 -1.53 -11.45
N ALA A 237 13.23 -1.79 -12.77
CA ALA A 237 13.96 -2.92 -13.36
C ALA A 237 15.49 -2.76 -13.29
N ASP A 238 15.96 -1.53 -13.10
CA ASP A 238 17.36 -1.14 -12.97
C ASP A 238 17.82 -0.99 -11.51
N ARG A 239 16.95 -1.29 -10.55
CA ARG A 239 17.22 -1.12 -9.11
C ARG A 239 17.74 -2.41 -8.48
N ASN A 240 18.63 -2.25 -7.50
CA ASN A 240 19.29 -3.35 -6.79
C ASN A 240 19.09 -3.25 -5.27
N ALA A 241 19.46 -4.32 -4.57
CA ALA A 241 19.53 -4.34 -3.12
C ALA A 241 20.40 -3.17 -2.57
N PRO A 242 20.05 -2.61 -1.40
CA PRO A 242 19.03 -3.09 -0.48
C PRO A 242 17.62 -2.52 -0.74
N GLY A 243 17.41 -1.63 -1.71
CA GLY A 243 16.17 -0.85 -1.78
C GLY A 243 16.12 0.25 -0.73
N GLY A 244 15.00 0.95 -0.60
CA GLY A 244 14.83 2.14 0.26
C GLY A 244 15.41 1.98 1.66
N TRP A 245 15.81 3.10 2.26
CA TRP A 245 16.73 3.14 3.39
C TRP A 245 16.47 4.31 4.34
N ILE A 246 16.92 4.13 5.58
CA ILE A 246 16.88 5.11 6.66
C ILE A 246 18.30 5.33 7.19
N ALA A 247 18.69 6.59 7.35
CA ALA A 247 19.97 6.96 7.95
C ALA A 247 19.81 7.96 9.10
N ASN A 248 20.67 7.85 10.11
CA ASN A 248 20.86 8.86 11.14
C ASN A 248 21.98 9.82 10.74
N ILE A 249 21.79 11.12 10.97
CA ILE A 249 22.75 12.16 10.62
C ILE A 249 22.89 13.19 11.74
N ASP A 250 24.08 13.79 11.87
CA ASP A 250 24.22 14.97 12.71
C ASP A 250 23.54 16.22 12.08
N PRO A 251 23.23 17.26 12.88
CA PRO A 251 22.54 18.46 12.40
C PRO A 251 23.26 19.22 11.28
N GLU A 252 24.58 19.05 11.15
CA GLU A 252 25.41 19.66 10.12
C GLU A 252 25.54 18.76 8.88
N GLY A 253 24.98 17.55 8.91
CA GLY A 253 25.03 16.56 7.83
C GLY A 253 26.43 15.99 7.59
N LYS A 254 27.35 16.06 8.56
CA LYS A 254 28.77 15.67 8.39
C LYS A 254 29.03 14.18 8.54
N ARG A 255 28.25 13.49 9.37
CA ARG A 255 28.30 12.05 9.65
C ARG A 255 26.96 11.45 9.32
N TRP A 256 26.96 10.40 8.51
CA TRP A 256 25.80 9.62 8.13
C TRP A 256 25.99 8.16 8.52
N GLU A 257 25.02 7.60 9.21
CA GLU A 257 24.99 6.20 9.63
C GLU A 257 23.77 5.50 9.06
N LEU A 258 23.96 4.43 8.27
CA LEU A 258 22.84 3.61 7.80
C LEU A 258 22.23 2.86 8.97
N VAL A 259 20.92 3.00 9.18
CA VAL A 259 20.21 2.36 10.29
C VAL A 259 19.39 1.16 9.84
N SER A 260 18.63 1.32 8.75
CA SER A 260 17.72 0.28 8.23
C SER A 260 17.62 0.38 6.70
N ALA A 261 17.34 -0.74 6.03
CA ALA A 261 17.09 -0.79 4.59
C ALA A 261 16.06 -1.88 4.22
N GLY A 262 15.90 -2.17 2.93
CA GLY A 262 15.00 -3.24 2.49
C GLY A 262 13.57 -2.81 2.20
N PHE A 263 13.31 -1.51 2.07
CA PHE A 263 12.00 -0.95 1.76
C PHE A 263 11.81 -0.75 0.26
N ARG A 264 10.57 -0.60 -0.21
CA ARG A 264 10.33 -0.07 -1.56
C ARG A 264 10.16 1.43 -1.49
N ASN A 265 9.10 1.89 -0.87
CA ASN A 265 8.71 3.29 -0.87
C ASN A 265 8.08 3.63 0.47
N ALA A 266 8.97 3.70 1.45
CA ALA A 266 8.67 4.12 2.80
C ALA A 266 8.81 5.65 2.86
N PHE A 267 7.72 6.34 3.21
CA PHE A 267 7.64 7.79 3.03
C PHE A 267 8.10 8.59 4.25
N ASP A 268 7.81 8.10 5.46
CA ASP A 268 8.04 8.86 6.69
C ASP A 268 8.36 7.95 7.88
N ILE A 269 8.90 8.54 8.95
CA ILE A 269 9.38 7.84 10.16
C ILE A 269 8.62 8.36 11.38
N ALA A 270 8.25 7.44 12.29
CA ALA A 270 7.73 7.83 13.60
C ALA A 270 8.45 7.10 14.73
N PHE A 271 8.74 7.83 15.81
CA PHE A 271 9.23 7.25 17.05
C PHE A 271 8.10 7.16 18.07
N ASN A 272 7.98 6.02 18.75
CA ASN A 272 7.06 5.90 19.87
C ASN A 272 7.68 6.47 21.17
N GLU A 273 6.92 6.42 22.26
CA GLU A 273 7.28 7.02 23.55
C GLU A 273 8.49 6.37 24.25
N VAL A 274 8.96 5.20 23.79
CA VAL A 274 10.17 4.51 24.27
C VAL A 274 11.34 4.56 23.27
N GLY A 275 11.19 5.34 22.19
CA GLY A 275 12.21 5.55 21.17
C GLY A 275 12.35 4.42 20.14
N ASP A 276 11.38 3.51 20.03
CA ASP A 276 11.36 2.54 18.93
C ASP A 276 10.87 3.22 17.63
N MET A 277 11.53 2.92 16.52
CA MET A 277 11.33 3.57 15.22
C MET A 277 10.42 2.74 14.31
N PHE A 278 9.47 3.41 13.64
CA PHE A 278 8.55 2.79 12.70
C PHE A 278 8.52 3.52 11.37
N THR A 279 8.14 2.80 10.32
CA THR A 279 7.88 3.37 8.99
C THR A 279 6.70 2.69 8.33
N TYR A 280 6.04 3.39 7.39
CA TYR A 280 4.96 2.85 6.57
C TYR A 280 5.46 2.66 5.13
N ASP A 281 5.69 1.40 4.74
CA ASP A 281 6.23 1.00 3.44
C ASP A 281 5.11 0.51 2.51
N SER A 282 5.27 0.75 1.21
CA SER A 282 4.41 0.16 0.16
C SER A 282 5.15 -0.89 -0.66
N ASP A 283 4.43 -1.63 -1.49
CA ASP A 283 5.04 -2.43 -2.56
C ASP A 283 4.39 -2.10 -3.91
N MET A 284 4.58 -2.94 -4.93
CA MET A 284 4.08 -2.77 -6.28
C MET A 284 2.66 -3.35 -6.43
N GLU A 285 1.62 -2.51 -6.41
CA GLU A 285 0.22 -2.95 -6.63
C GLU A 285 0.01 -3.60 -8.01
N TRP A 286 0.86 -3.32 -9.00
CA TRP A 286 0.80 -4.00 -10.30
C TRP A 286 1.16 -5.49 -10.21
N ASP A 287 1.84 -5.91 -9.14
CA ASP A 287 2.15 -7.32 -8.89
C ASP A 287 1.01 -8.04 -8.15
N PHE A 288 -0.10 -7.37 -7.86
CA PHE A 288 -1.16 -7.97 -7.06
C PHE A 288 -1.65 -9.30 -7.65
N GLY A 289 -1.87 -10.30 -6.81
CA GLY A 289 -2.13 -11.67 -7.27
C GLY A 289 -0.89 -12.47 -7.70
N LEU A 290 0.34 -11.94 -7.51
CA LEU A 290 1.60 -12.68 -7.69
C LEU A 290 2.23 -13.08 -6.35
N PRO A 291 3.02 -14.17 -6.29
CA PRO A 291 3.60 -14.69 -5.04
C PRO A 291 4.56 -13.75 -4.30
N TRP A 292 5.15 -12.81 -5.04
CA TRP A 292 6.10 -11.84 -4.53
C TRP A 292 5.45 -10.49 -4.17
N TYR A 293 4.16 -10.27 -4.46
CA TYR A 293 3.47 -9.08 -3.98
C TYR A 293 3.58 -8.97 -2.45
N ARG A 294 3.86 -7.76 -1.96
CA ARG A 294 3.73 -7.41 -0.55
C ARG A 294 2.68 -6.30 -0.41
N PRO A 295 1.80 -6.35 0.59
CA PRO A 295 0.89 -5.23 0.84
C PRO A 295 1.66 -4.05 1.45
N THR A 296 1.01 -2.88 1.50
CA THR A 296 1.47 -1.78 2.36
C THR A 296 1.54 -2.26 3.80
N ARG A 297 2.55 -1.81 4.54
CA ARG A 297 2.93 -2.45 5.81
C ARG A 297 3.63 -1.50 6.77
N ILE A 298 3.28 -1.62 8.05
CA ILE A 298 3.95 -0.97 9.17
C ILE A 298 5.16 -1.81 9.56
N CYS A 299 6.34 -1.20 9.53
CA CYS A 299 7.61 -1.84 9.83
C CYS A 299 8.21 -1.23 11.10
N HIS A 300 8.66 -2.07 12.03
CA HIS A 300 9.48 -1.66 13.17
C HIS A 300 10.95 -1.67 12.75
N ALA A 301 11.47 -0.50 12.39
CA ALA A 301 12.80 -0.32 11.82
C ALA A 301 13.87 -0.32 12.93
N THR A 302 14.22 -1.50 13.41
CA THR A 302 15.25 -1.71 14.44
C THR A 302 16.67 -1.42 13.92
N SER A 303 17.67 -1.41 14.80
CA SER A 303 19.06 -1.23 14.36
C SER A 303 19.45 -2.38 13.43
N ALA A 304 20.02 -2.03 12.28
CA ALA A 304 20.43 -2.96 11.24
C ALA A 304 19.26 -3.75 10.62
N SER A 305 18.01 -3.26 10.62
CA SER A 305 16.92 -4.01 10.00
C SER A 305 16.98 -4.01 8.46
N GLU A 306 16.57 -5.14 7.87
CA GLU A 306 16.35 -5.34 6.44
C GLU A 306 14.94 -5.92 6.24
N PHE A 307 14.18 -5.37 5.29
CA PHE A 307 12.78 -5.78 5.01
C PHE A 307 12.57 -6.54 3.70
N GLY A 308 13.66 -6.90 3.01
CA GLY A 308 13.68 -7.91 1.95
C GLY A 308 13.18 -7.44 0.59
N TRP A 309 13.06 -6.13 0.36
CA TRP A 309 12.65 -5.61 -0.94
C TRP A 309 13.73 -5.91 -1.99
N ARG A 310 13.30 -6.45 -3.14
CA ARG A 310 14.11 -6.62 -4.35
C ARG A 310 13.22 -6.32 -5.56
N THR A 311 13.82 -6.01 -6.71
CA THR A 311 13.05 -5.75 -7.92
C THR A 311 12.41 -7.03 -8.48
N GLY A 312 11.22 -6.88 -9.08
CA GLY A 312 10.50 -7.97 -9.74
C GLY A 312 10.12 -9.13 -8.81
N ASP A 313 10.35 -10.36 -9.27
CA ASP A 313 10.03 -11.59 -8.53
C ASP A 313 11.03 -11.93 -7.40
N GLY A 314 12.09 -11.15 -7.22
CA GLY A 314 13.19 -11.44 -6.28
C GLY A 314 12.90 -11.11 -4.81
N LYS A 315 11.71 -10.63 -4.47
CA LYS A 315 11.38 -10.17 -3.10
C LYS A 315 11.46 -11.31 -2.09
N TRP A 316 12.15 -11.07 -0.98
CA TRP A 316 12.32 -12.09 0.05
C TRP A 316 11.01 -12.38 0.79
N LEU A 317 10.88 -13.60 1.29
CA LEU A 317 9.76 -13.96 2.15
C LEU A 317 9.94 -13.30 3.52
N PRO A 318 8.87 -12.80 4.17
CA PRO A 318 8.95 -12.27 5.53
C PRO A 318 9.43 -13.32 6.55
N ALA A 319 9.37 -14.60 6.24
CA ALA A 319 9.83 -15.69 7.09
C ALA A 319 11.36 -15.91 7.07
N ASN A 320 12.08 -15.32 6.12
CA ASN A 320 13.53 -15.53 5.97
C ASN A 320 14.30 -15.03 7.21
N PRO A 321 15.14 -15.84 7.88
CA PRO A 321 15.86 -15.41 9.08
C PRO A 321 16.76 -14.18 8.89
N ASP A 322 17.20 -13.91 7.66
CA ASP A 322 18.07 -12.81 7.25
C ASP A 322 17.33 -11.48 6.95
N ASN A 323 16.01 -11.41 7.15
CA ASN A 323 15.24 -10.17 7.21
C ASN A 323 14.32 -10.13 8.45
N LEU A 324 13.60 -9.02 8.63
CA LEU A 324 12.57 -8.87 9.65
C LEU A 324 11.16 -8.76 9.02
N PRO A 325 10.13 -9.31 9.69
CA PRO A 325 8.75 -9.19 9.22
C PRO A 325 8.18 -7.80 9.56
N PRO A 326 7.14 -7.35 8.82
CA PRO A 326 6.37 -6.19 9.25
C PRO A 326 5.63 -6.46 10.56
N VAL A 327 5.30 -5.40 11.29
CA VAL A 327 4.42 -5.45 12.47
C VAL A 327 2.97 -5.70 12.03
N LEU A 328 2.55 -5.04 10.95
CA LEU A 328 1.20 -5.15 10.42
C LEU A 328 1.21 -4.93 8.91
N ASN A 329 0.60 -5.84 8.17
CA ASN A 329 0.23 -5.63 6.78
C ASN A 329 -1.15 -4.98 6.74
N ILE A 330 -1.26 -3.80 6.12
CA ILE A 330 -2.53 -3.07 6.03
C ILE A 330 -3.35 -3.60 4.85
N GLY A 331 -2.77 -3.63 3.64
CA GLY A 331 -3.49 -3.97 2.41
C GLY A 331 -2.95 -3.21 1.22
N GLN A 332 -3.73 -3.09 0.15
CA GLN A 332 -3.45 -2.12 -0.90
C GLN A 332 -3.54 -0.69 -0.36
N GLY A 333 -2.71 0.21 -0.85
CA GLY A 333 -2.72 1.62 -0.43
C GLY A 333 -1.56 2.39 -1.03
N SER A 334 -1.43 3.67 -0.68
CA SER A 334 -0.27 4.49 -1.02
C SER A 334 0.16 5.32 0.20
N PRO A 335 1.17 4.87 0.97
CA PRO A 335 1.72 5.58 2.11
C PRO A 335 2.22 6.97 1.74
N THR A 336 1.86 7.97 2.54
CA THR A 336 2.32 9.36 2.36
C THR A 336 2.77 10.05 3.64
N ASN A 337 2.43 9.53 4.82
CA ASN A 337 2.93 10.03 6.10
C ASN A 337 2.81 8.94 7.17
N LEU A 338 3.68 9.02 8.18
CA LEU A 338 3.59 8.28 9.42
C LEU A 338 4.07 9.16 10.58
N LEU A 339 3.20 9.41 11.56
CA LEU A 339 3.54 10.14 12.78
C LEU A 339 3.04 9.45 14.05
N TYR A 340 3.57 9.81 15.21
CA TYR A 340 3.14 9.28 16.51
C TYR A 340 2.40 10.32 17.35
N GLY A 341 1.30 9.90 17.99
CA GLY A 341 0.33 10.79 18.64
C GLY A 341 0.74 11.42 19.97
N GLN A 342 1.97 11.23 20.46
CA GLN A 342 2.33 11.54 21.86
C GLN A 342 2.01 12.98 22.30
N ASN A 343 2.17 13.94 21.38
CA ASN A 343 1.95 15.36 21.64
C ASN A 343 0.50 15.82 21.40
N ALA A 344 -0.38 14.93 20.93
CA ALA A 344 -1.76 15.27 20.66
C ALA A 344 -2.55 15.45 21.96
N ARG A 345 -3.49 16.40 21.97
CA ARG A 345 -4.49 16.55 23.05
C ARG A 345 -5.71 15.67 22.76
N PHE A 346 -5.45 14.38 22.59
CA PHE A 346 -6.45 13.35 22.34
C PHE A 346 -6.58 12.43 23.57
N PRO A 347 -7.62 11.58 23.63
CA PRO A 347 -7.68 10.52 24.62
C PRO A 347 -6.42 9.63 24.58
N GLN A 348 -5.99 9.14 25.74
CA GLN A 348 -4.70 8.45 25.92
C GLN A 348 -4.41 7.37 24.85
N ARG A 349 -5.42 6.58 24.46
CA ARG A 349 -5.28 5.54 23.44
C ARG A 349 -4.76 6.08 22.09
N TYR A 350 -5.26 7.24 21.68
CA TYR A 350 -4.87 7.91 20.43
C TYR A 350 -3.54 8.66 20.55
N ARG A 351 -3.18 9.10 21.78
CA ARG A 351 -1.83 9.61 22.06
C ARG A 351 -0.76 8.52 21.90
N GLN A 352 -1.13 7.25 22.11
CA GLN A 352 -0.23 6.11 22.00
C GLN A 352 -0.41 5.31 20.70
N SER A 353 -0.72 5.99 19.60
CA SER A 353 -0.95 5.39 18.30
C SER A 353 -0.04 5.98 17.24
N LEU A 354 0.31 5.16 16.24
CA LEU A 354 0.85 5.66 14.98
C LEU A 354 -0.33 6.08 14.08
N TYR A 355 -0.17 7.18 13.36
CA TYR A 355 -1.12 7.63 12.35
C TYR A 355 -0.52 7.40 10.97
N ALA A 356 -1.06 6.44 10.23
CA ALA A 356 -0.56 6.04 8.92
C ALA A 356 -1.49 6.55 7.81
N PHE A 357 -0.96 7.33 6.87
CA PHE A 357 -1.74 8.03 5.86
C PHE A 357 -1.74 7.25 4.54
N ASP A 358 -2.93 7.03 3.97
CA ASP A 358 -3.13 6.38 2.68
C ASP A 358 -3.76 7.33 1.66
N TRP A 359 -2.99 7.72 0.65
CA TRP A 359 -3.42 8.59 -0.44
C TRP A 359 -4.45 7.94 -1.37
N SER A 360 -4.32 6.64 -1.66
CA SER A 360 -5.15 5.94 -2.65
C SER A 360 -6.59 5.80 -2.19
N PHE A 361 -6.79 5.46 -0.91
CA PHE A 361 -8.12 5.18 -0.36
C PHE A 361 -8.63 6.23 0.63
N GLY A 362 -7.82 7.27 0.89
CA GLY A 362 -8.20 8.43 1.68
C GLY A 362 -8.50 8.09 3.13
N ILE A 363 -7.59 7.34 3.75
CA ILE A 363 -7.72 6.88 5.12
C ILE A 363 -6.48 7.29 5.91
N ILE A 364 -6.68 7.96 7.04
CA ILE A 364 -5.70 8.01 8.12
C ILE A 364 -6.05 6.85 9.06
N TYR A 365 -5.15 5.88 9.17
CA TYR A 365 -5.28 4.77 10.11
C TYR A 365 -4.67 5.15 11.47
N SER A 366 -5.35 4.84 12.57
CA SER A 366 -4.73 4.77 13.90
C SER A 366 -4.25 3.34 14.14
N ILE A 367 -2.95 3.15 14.32
CA ILE A 367 -2.32 1.86 14.58
C ILE A 367 -1.96 1.78 16.06
N HIS A 368 -2.70 0.95 16.78
CA HIS A 368 -2.55 0.72 18.21
C HIS A 368 -1.49 -0.36 18.43
N LEU A 369 -0.34 0.03 18.98
CA LEU A 369 0.80 -0.87 19.22
C LEU A 369 0.63 -1.62 20.55
N LYS A 370 0.94 -2.92 20.54
CA LYS A 370 0.99 -3.77 21.72
C LYS A 370 2.35 -4.45 21.83
N PRO A 371 3.18 -4.13 22.84
CA PRO A 371 4.48 -4.78 23.02
C PRO A 371 4.36 -6.32 23.08
N LYS A 372 5.18 -7.02 22.28
CA LYS A 372 5.28 -8.48 22.28
C LYS A 372 6.71 -8.91 21.96
N GLY A 373 7.35 -9.59 22.91
CA GLY A 373 8.76 -9.94 22.79
C GLY A 373 9.60 -8.70 22.54
N ALA A 374 10.56 -8.75 21.61
CA ALA A 374 11.41 -7.61 21.26
C ALA A 374 10.82 -6.69 20.17
N SER A 375 9.54 -6.83 19.86
CA SER A 375 8.81 -6.02 18.88
C SER A 375 7.35 -5.81 19.32
N TYR A 376 6.42 -5.73 18.37
CA TYR A 376 5.03 -5.37 18.60
C TYR A 376 4.08 -6.29 17.82
N GLU A 377 2.91 -6.52 18.40
CA GLU A 377 1.68 -6.73 17.64
C GLU A 377 0.96 -5.39 17.44
N ALA A 378 0.07 -5.30 16.47
CA ALA A 378 -0.71 -4.08 16.27
C ALA A 378 -2.13 -4.35 15.80
N GLU A 379 -3.03 -3.45 16.18
CA GLU A 379 -4.39 -3.37 15.67
C GLU A 379 -4.57 -2.05 14.92
N ARG A 380 -5.32 -2.06 13.81
CA ARG A 380 -5.67 -0.85 13.08
C ARG A 380 -7.09 -0.39 13.37
N GLU A 381 -7.30 0.90 13.26
CA GLU A 381 -8.60 1.57 13.30
C GLU A 381 -8.65 2.65 12.22
N GLU A 382 -9.79 2.84 11.56
CA GLU A 382 -9.99 4.01 10.68
C GLU A 382 -10.19 5.25 11.56
N PHE A 383 -9.24 6.19 11.52
CA PHE A 383 -9.28 7.40 12.34
C PHE A 383 -10.02 8.54 11.64
N VAL A 384 -9.52 8.91 10.46
CA VAL A 384 -10.20 9.82 9.53
C VAL A 384 -10.30 9.12 8.19
N SER A 385 -11.44 9.25 7.51
CA SER A 385 -11.52 8.83 6.12
C SER A 385 -12.45 9.71 5.30
N GLY A 386 -12.19 9.77 4.00
CA GLY A 386 -13.05 10.41 3.02
C GLY A 386 -12.88 9.75 1.66
N SER A 387 -13.87 9.88 0.78
CA SER A 387 -13.88 9.20 -0.51
C SER A 387 -14.29 10.16 -1.63
N PRO A 388 -13.35 10.69 -2.43
CA PRO A 388 -11.89 10.60 -2.28
C PRO A 388 -11.35 11.58 -1.22
N LEU A 389 -10.18 11.27 -0.64
CA LEU A 389 -9.42 12.17 0.24
C LEU A 389 -7.91 11.94 0.03
N PRO A 390 -7.29 12.52 -1.00
CA PRO A 390 -5.90 12.20 -1.38
C PRO A 390 -4.89 12.79 -0.37
N LEU A 391 -4.65 12.08 0.72
CA LEU A 391 -3.81 12.52 1.85
C LEU A 391 -2.34 12.63 1.46
N THR A 392 -1.70 13.78 1.72
CA THR A 392 -0.29 14.02 1.38
C THR A 392 0.63 14.06 2.59
N ASP A 393 0.28 14.80 3.63
CA ASP A 393 1.15 14.96 4.80
C ASP A 393 0.36 15.34 6.06
N GLY A 394 0.97 15.19 7.23
CA GLY A 394 0.36 15.58 8.50
C GLY A 394 1.34 15.81 9.65
N ALA A 395 0.91 16.59 10.63
CA ALA A 395 1.69 16.89 11.83
C ALA A 395 0.78 17.16 13.04
N ILE A 396 1.28 16.84 14.24
CA ILE A 396 0.65 17.32 15.48
C ILE A 396 1.14 18.74 15.76
N GLY A 397 0.21 19.69 15.82
CA GLY A 397 0.53 21.09 16.08
C GLY A 397 0.81 21.39 17.57
N PRO A 398 1.33 22.58 17.88
CA PRO A 398 1.63 23.00 19.26
C PRO A 398 0.38 23.13 20.14
N ASP A 399 -0.79 23.28 19.53
CA ASP A 399 -2.10 23.26 20.19
C ASP A 399 -2.60 21.83 20.51
N GLY A 400 -1.86 20.80 20.07
CA GLY A 400 -2.18 19.39 20.25
C GLY A 400 -3.21 18.83 19.27
N ALA A 401 -3.58 19.57 18.22
CA ALA A 401 -4.44 19.06 17.16
C ALA A 401 -3.64 18.34 16.07
N LEU A 402 -4.27 17.41 15.37
CA LEU A 402 -3.71 16.80 14.16
C LEU A 402 -4.05 17.67 12.95
N TYR A 403 -3.05 18.14 12.24
CA TYR A 403 -3.20 18.83 10.97
C TYR A 403 -2.89 17.86 9.83
N PHE A 404 -3.63 17.94 8.73
CA PHE A 404 -3.34 17.15 7.55
C PHE A 404 -3.63 17.92 6.26
N LEU A 405 -2.87 17.57 5.21
CA LEU A 405 -3.03 18.07 3.86
C LEU A 405 -3.65 17.01 2.95
N THR A 406 -4.36 17.50 1.94
CA THR A 406 -4.72 16.72 0.75
C THR A 406 -4.06 17.29 -0.50
N GLY A 407 -3.97 16.49 -1.56
CA GLY A 407 -3.52 16.93 -2.87
C GLY A 407 -2.51 15.96 -3.50
N GLY A 408 -1.40 16.53 -3.99
CA GLY A 408 -0.39 15.84 -4.78
C GLY A 408 -0.84 15.61 -6.22
N ARG A 409 0.11 15.48 -7.15
CA ARG A 409 -0.13 15.21 -8.58
C ARG A 409 -1.10 16.19 -9.23
N ARG A 410 -1.06 17.46 -8.79
CA ARG A 410 -1.96 18.55 -9.22
C ARG A 410 -3.44 18.34 -8.89
N LEU A 411 -3.77 17.41 -8.00
CA LEU A 411 -5.10 17.31 -7.42
C LEU A 411 -5.38 18.50 -6.50
N GLU A 412 -6.67 18.74 -6.26
CA GLU A 412 -7.15 19.75 -5.32
C GLU A 412 -6.53 19.51 -3.94
N SER A 413 -5.99 20.60 -3.39
CA SER A 413 -5.28 20.61 -2.12
C SER A 413 -6.00 21.48 -1.11
N ASP A 414 -6.08 20.97 0.11
CA ASP A 414 -6.78 21.58 1.23
C ASP A 414 -6.03 21.26 2.53
N LEU A 415 -6.12 22.18 3.49
CA LEU A 415 -5.58 22.05 4.85
C LEU A 415 -6.72 21.85 5.85
N TYR A 416 -6.62 20.79 6.65
CA TYR A 416 -7.58 20.46 7.69
C TYR A 416 -6.91 20.39 9.07
N ARG A 417 -7.72 20.57 10.10
CA ARG A 417 -7.36 20.34 11.51
C ARG A 417 -8.37 19.43 12.18
N VAL A 418 -7.89 18.44 12.94
CA VAL A 418 -8.70 17.50 13.73
C VAL A 418 -8.35 17.66 15.21
N TYR A 419 -9.36 17.86 16.04
CA TYR A 419 -9.22 18.00 17.49
C TYR A 419 -10.27 17.18 18.24
N TYR A 420 -10.02 16.90 19.52
CA TYR A 420 -10.96 16.20 20.38
C TYR A 420 -11.80 17.20 21.19
N ASN A 421 -13.12 17.02 21.16
CA ASN A 421 -14.11 17.78 21.92
C ASN A 421 -15.15 16.83 22.56
N GLY A 422 -14.74 15.61 22.88
CA GLY A 422 -15.54 14.63 23.60
C GLY A 422 -15.35 14.71 25.12
N SER A 423 -15.94 13.77 25.84
CA SER A 423 -15.92 13.73 27.31
C SER A 423 -14.75 12.96 27.91
N GLU A 424 -13.98 12.21 27.11
CA GLU A 424 -12.81 11.47 27.63
C GLU A 424 -11.66 12.42 27.98
N SER A 425 -10.86 12.06 28.98
CA SER A 425 -9.72 12.87 29.38
C SER A 425 -8.65 12.90 28.28
N THR A 426 -8.13 14.10 28.01
CA THR A 426 -7.00 14.34 27.10
C THR A 426 -5.70 14.63 27.84
N GLU A 427 -5.72 14.56 29.17
CA GLU A 427 -4.53 14.71 30.02
C GLU A 427 -3.52 13.60 29.69
N ALA A 428 -2.24 13.98 29.64
CA ALA A 428 -1.18 13.02 29.37
C ALA A 428 -0.98 12.11 30.57
N VAL A 429 -1.06 10.78 30.37
CA VAL A 429 -0.60 9.84 31.40
C VAL A 429 0.93 9.80 31.38
N ALA A 430 1.55 10.12 32.51
CA ALA A 430 2.99 10.40 32.59
C ALA A 430 3.93 9.18 32.37
N LYS A 431 3.42 7.95 32.26
CA LYS A 431 4.26 6.75 32.28
C LYS A 431 4.22 5.99 30.95
N ALA A 432 5.34 6.02 30.23
CA ALA A 432 5.57 5.14 29.09
C ALA A 432 5.47 3.66 29.52
N PRO A 433 5.02 2.76 28.63
CA PRO A 433 5.03 1.34 28.89
C PRO A 433 6.45 0.88 29.26
N THR A 434 6.57 0.02 30.27
CA THR A 434 7.87 -0.58 30.59
C THR A 434 8.27 -1.51 29.46
N PRO A 435 9.46 -1.33 28.84
CA PRO A 435 9.92 -2.23 27.80
C PRO A 435 10.01 -3.68 28.30
N THR A 436 9.68 -4.63 27.44
CA THR A 436 9.83 -6.07 27.72
C THR A 436 11.31 -6.44 27.92
N LYS A 437 11.56 -7.58 28.56
CA LYS A 437 12.93 -8.09 28.75
C LYS A 437 13.61 -8.36 27.42
N GLU A 438 12.88 -8.90 26.45
CA GLU A 438 13.38 -9.20 25.11
C GLU A 438 13.73 -7.92 24.36
N ARG A 439 12.93 -6.85 24.47
CA ARG A 439 13.27 -5.54 23.87
C ARG A 439 14.53 -4.98 24.51
N GLN A 440 14.64 -5.02 25.84
CA GLN A 440 15.86 -4.57 26.54
C GLN A 440 17.10 -5.34 26.07
N LEU A 441 17.00 -6.67 25.96
CA LEU A 441 18.07 -7.53 25.47
C LEU A 441 18.43 -7.21 24.01
N ARG A 442 17.44 -7.02 23.13
CA ARG A 442 17.67 -6.56 21.75
C ARG A 442 18.45 -5.25 21.74
N ALA A 443 18.01 -4.25 22.49
CA ALA A 443 18.67 -2.95 22.57
C ALA A 443 20.11 -3.02 23.10
N GLN A 444 20.41 -3.96 24.00
CA GLN A 444 21.79 -4.24 24.45
C GLN A 444 22.65 -4.85 23.34
N LEU A 445 22.11 -5.79 22.57
CA LEU A 445 22.80 -6.42 21.44
C LEU A 445 23.05 -5.41 20.30
N GLU A 446 22.09 -4.52 20.05
CA GLU A 446 22.15 -3.48 19.02
C GLU A 446 23.31 -2.48 19.25
N GLN A 447 23.84 -2.38 20.47
CA GLN A 447 25.05 -1.57 20.77
C GLN A 447 26.31 -2.10 20.07
N TYR A 448 26.32 -3.38 19.69
CA TYR A 448 27.41 -4.01 18.95
C TYR A 448 27.23 -3.96 17.43
N HIS A 449 26.21 -3.26 16.92
CA HIS A 449 26.01 -3.07 15.48
C HIS A 449 26.89 -1.92 14.98
N GLY A 450 28.17 -2.16 14.68
CA GLY A 450 29.10 -1.12 14.25
C GLY A 450 30.53 -1.63 14.32
N GLU A 451 31.47 -0.78 14.76
CA GLU A 451 32.87 -1.17 14.86
C GLU A 451 33.07 -2.44 15.73
N PRO A 452 34.04 -3.31 15.38
CA PRO A 452 34.36 -4.50 16.14
C PRO A 452 34.56 -4.23 17.64
N ASN A 453 34.02 -5.11 18.48
CA ASN A 453 34.06 -4.99 19.94
C ASN A 453 34.37 -6.35 20.60
N PRO A 454 35.42 -6.46 21.44
CA PRO A 454 35.80 -7.73 22.08
C PRO A 454 34.71 -8.39 22.93
N ALA A 455 33.76 -7.62 23.48
CA ALA A 455 32.65 -8.14 24.28
C ALA A 455 31.48 -8.68 23.43
N ALA A 456 31.42 -8.34 22.14
CA ALA A 456 30.27 -8.63 21.28
C ALA A 456 30.00 -10.13 21.17
N LEU A 457 31.02 -10.96 20.91
CA LEU A 457 30.82 -12.41 20.75
C LEU A 457 30.33 -13.07 22.03
N ALA A 458 30.81 -12.63 23.20
CA ALA A 458 30.37 -13.16 24.49
C ALA A 458 28.91 -12.81 24.78
N ALA A 459 28.49 -11.58 24.45
CA ALA A 459 27.12 -11.11 24.62
C ALA A 459 26.15 -11.72 23.60
N ALA A 460 26.55 -11.80 22.32
CA ALA A 460 25.66 -12.13 21.22
C ALA A 460 25.50 -13.64 20.99
N TRP A 461 26.58 -14.42 21.08
CA TRP A 461 26.55 -15.84 20.72
C TRP A 461 25.49 -16.67 21.46
N PRO A 462 25.31 -16.51 22.80
CA PRO A 462 24.27 -17.24 23.53
C PRO A 462 22.85 -16.95 23.06
N ASN A 463 22.63 -15.82 22.37
CA ASN A 463 21.32 -15.36 21.93
C ASN A 463 20.98 -15.75 20.49
N LEU A 464 21.89 -16.42 19.77
CA LEU A 464 21.63 -16.89 18.40
C LEU A 464 20.51 -17.96 18.31
N ASN A 465 20.16 -18.62 19.42
CA ASN A 465 19.02 -19.55 19.50
C ASN A 465 17.86 -19.04 20.36
N HIS A 466 17.83 -17.76 20.72
CA HIS A 466 16.74 -17.18 21.51
C HIS A 466 15.38 -17.40 20.82
N PRO A 467 14.25 -17.66 21.53
CA PRO A 467 12.96 -17.91 20.87
C PRO A 467 12.38 -16.70 20.12
N ASP A 468 12.65 -15.48 20.60
CA ASP A 468 12.29 -14.23 19.91
C ASP A 468 13.21 -13.98 18.70
N ARG A 469 12.60 -13.78 17.52
CA ARG A 469 13.31 -13.58 16.25
C ARG A 469 14.08 -12.26 16.19
N PHE A 470 13.56 -11.17 16.74
CA PHE A 470 14.24 -9.87 16.73
C PHE A 470 15.49 -9.91 17.61
N VAL A 471 15.45 -10.64 18.74
CA VAL A 471 16.65 -10.90 19.56
C VAL A 471 17.67 -11.75 18.80
N ARG A 472 17.25 -12.85 18.16
CA ARG A 472 18.18 -13.68 17.33
C ARG A 472 18.81 -12.88 16.20
N TYR A 473 18.01 -12.04 15.55
CA TYR A 473 18.47 -11.19 14.45
C TYR A 473 19.54 -10.20 14.95
N ALA A 474 19.25 -9.43 16.01
CA ALA A 474 20.22 -8.52 16.61
C ALA A 474 21.51 -9.24 17.08
N ALA A 475 21.37 -10.42 17.68
CA ALA A 475 22.53 -11.23 18.05
C ALA A 475 23.37 -11.63 16.83
N ARG A 476 22.75 -12.06 15.72
CA ARG A 476 23.48 -12.40 14.50
C ARG A 476 24.18 -11.18 13.91
N LEU A 477 23.51 -10.04 13.85
CA LEU A 477 24.10 -8.80 13.34
C LEU A 477 25.30 -8.36 14.19
N ALA A 478 25.22 -8.46 15.52
CA ALA A 478 26.36 -8.20 16.41
C ALA A 478 27.58 -9.12 16.12
N VAL A 479 27.34 -10.40 15.78
CA VAL A 479 28.39 -11.35 15.35
C VAL A 479 28.94 -10.98 13.97
N GLU A 480 28.07 -10.61 13.03
CA GLU A 480 28.43 -10.19 11.66
C GLU A 480 29.33 -8.92 11.63
N HIS A 481 29.29 -8.10 12.67
CA HIS A 481 30.19 -6.95 12.85
C HIS A 481 31.58 -7.32 13.41
N GLN A 482 31.81 -8.58 13.79
CA GLN A 482 33.11 -9.03 14.30
C GLN A 482 33.94 -9.69 13.19
N PRO A 483 35.29 -9.57 13.23
CA PRO A 483 36.15 -10.24 12.26
C PRO A 483 35.86 -11.74 12.18
N VAL A 484 35.61 -12.25 10.97
CA VAL A 484 35.22 -13.65 10.70
C VAL A 484 36.18 -14.65 11.35
N SER A 485 37.48 -14.34 11.36
CA SER A 485 38.53 -15.18 11.95
C SER A 485 38.33 -15.47 13.45
N GLN A 486 37.57 -14.65 14.17
CA GLN A 486 37.33 -14.81 15.61
C GLN A 486 36.21 -15.81 15.94
N TRP A 487 35.31 -16.11 14.98
CA TRP A 487 34.09 -16.86 15.27
C TRP A 487 33.73 -17.93 14.23
N GLN A 488 34.44 -18.01 13.10
CA GLN A 488 34.20 -19.02 12.07
C GLN A 488 34.28 -20.47 12.59
N ASP A 489 35.30 -20.80 13.37
CA ASP A 489 35.47 -22.16 13.89
C ASP A 489 34.37 -22.49 14.89
N LYS A 490 33.98 -21.50 15.71
CA LYS A 490 32.87 -21.61 16.65
C LYS A 490 31.55 -21.91 15.93
N ALA A 491 31.27 -21.26 14.80
CA ALA A 491 30.08 -21.55 13.99
C ALA A 491 30.12 -22.97 13.39
N LEU A 492 31.27 -23.40 12.90
CA LEU A 492 31.47 -24.72 12.25
C LEU A 492 31.37 -25.90 13.24
N THR A 493 31.68 -25.67 14.51
CA THR A 493 31.66 -26.69 15.58
C THR A 493 30.46 -26.56 16.53
N GLU A 494 29.56 -25.61 16.33
CA GLU A 494 28.39 -25.41 17.19
C GLU A 494 27.44 -26.62 17.12
N THR A 495 26.93 -27.03 18.29
CA THR A 495 26.09 -28.22 18.42
C THR A 495 24.61 -27.89 18.62
N ASP A 496 24.28 -26.68 19.07
CA ASP A 496 22.88 -26.23 19.06
C ASP A 496 22.46 -25.93 17.61
N PRO A 497 21.39 -26.57 17.11
CA PRO A 497 21.05 -26.50 15.70
C PRO A 497 20.64 -25.09 15.25
N GLN A 498 20.02 -24.30 16.12
CA GLN A 498 19.60 -22.95 15.78
C GLN A 498 20.80 -21.99 15.78
N ARG A 499 21.69 -22.08 16.78
CA ARG A 499 22.93 -21.29 16.80
C ARG A 499 23.82 -21.64 15.62
N ALA A 500 23.99 -22.93 15.32
CA ALA A 500 24.74 -23.37 14.16
C ALA A 500 24.14 -22.79 12.87
N THR A 501 22.82 -22.92 12.67
CA THR A 501 22.13 -22.34 11.50
C THR A 501 22.36 -20.84 11.37
N GLN A 502 22.19 -20.05 12.44
CA GLN A 502 22.40 -18.60 12.40
C GLN A 502 23.87 -18.21 12.20
N GLY A 503 24.81 -18.95 12.79
CA GLY A 503 26.25 -18.77 12.57
C GLY A 503 26.65 -19.07 11.13
N ILE A 504 26.08 -20.11 10.51
CA ILE A 504 26.32 -20.43 9.10
C ILE A 504 25.67 -19.39 8.17
N ILE A 505 24.49 -18.85 8.50
CA ILE A 505 23.90 -17.71 7.76
C ILE A 505 24.85 -16.51 7.80
N ALA A 506 25.42 -16.18 8.96
CA ALA A 506 26.41 -15.11 9.07
C ALA A 506 27.67 -15.42 8.23
N LEU A 507 28.19 -16.65 8.28
CA LEU A 507 29.34 -17.05 7.45
C LEU A 507 29.03 -17.06 5.94
N ALA A 508 27.81 -17.40 5.53
CA ALA A 508 27.42 -17.32 4.13
C ALA A 508 27.50 -15.89 3.60
N ARG A 509 27.22 -14.89 4.45
CA ARG A 509 27.21 -13.47 4.09
C ARG A 509 28.59 -12.79 4.17
N HIS A 510 29.49 -13.28 5.02
CA HIS A 510 30.78 -12.61 5.33
C HIS A 510 32.02 -13.47 5.08
N GLY A 511 31.86 -14.79 5.00
CA GLY A 511 32.96 -15.73 4.81
C GLY A 511 33.42 -15.86 3.36
N ASP A 512 34.52 -16.57 3.18
CA ASP A 512 35.12 -16.83 1.87
C ASP A 512 34.45 -18.04 1.18
N ALA A 513 34.38 -18.02 -0.16
CA ALA A 513 33.79 -19.11 -0.95
C ALA A 513 34.50 -20.47 -0.73
N ALA A 514 35.78 -20.50 -0.34
CA ALA A 514 36.50 -21.71 0.02
C ALA A 514 35.93 -22.42 1.26
N MET A 515 35.07 -21.74 2.05
CA MET A 515 34.38 -22.34 3.20
C MET A 515 33.17 -23.19 2.81
N LYS A 516 32.68 -23.10 1.56
CA LYS A 516 31.44 -23.73 1.06
C LYS A 516 31.25 -25.16 1.57
N SER A 517 32.19 -26.06 1.29
CA SER A 517 32.09 -27.46 1.73
C SER A 517 32.08 -27.63 3.25
N LYS A 518 32.82 -26.79 4.00
CA LYS A 518 32.80 -26.84 5.48
C LYS A 518 31.43 -26.41 6.02
N LEU A 519 30.83 -25.36 5.45
CA LEU A 519 29.49 -24.90 5.83
C LEU A 519 28.43 -25.96 5.55
N LEU A 520 28.45 -26.56 4.35
CA LEU A 520 27.50 -27.62 3.99
C LEU A 520 27.64 -28.84 4.91
N ASN A 521 28.86 -29.28 5.20
CA ASN A 521 29.09 -30.38 6.13
C ASN A 521 28.64 -30.05 7.56
N ALA A 522 28.70 -28.79 8.01
CA ALA A 522 28.17 -28.38 9.31
C ALA A 522 26.63 -28.45 9.32
N LEU A 523 25.96 -27.92 8.29
CA LEU A 523 24.50 -27.96 8.17
C LEU A 523 23.95 -29.40 8.08
N LEU A 524 24.65 -30.30 7.37
CA LEU A 524 24.24 -31.71 7.20
C LEU A 524 24.27 -32.52 8.50
N LYS A 525 24.96 -32.04 9.55
CA LYS A 525 24.97 -32.70 10.88
C LYS A 525 23.72 -32.44 11.70
N ILE A 526 22.96 -31.39 11.37
CA ILE A 526 21.75 -31.02 12.10
C ILE A 526 20.68 -32.08 11.83
N ASN A 527 19.90 -32.48 12.84
CA ASN A 527 18.76 -33.37 12.63
C ASN A 527 17.50 -32.55 12.33
N MET A 528 17.25 -32.25 11.05
CA MET A 528 16.09 -31.43 10.62
C MET A 528 14.74 -31.95 11.15
N SER A 529 14.57 -33.26 11.30
CA SER A 529 13.29 -33.84 11.75
C SER A 529 12.98 -33.54 13.22
N SER A 530 13.98 -33.12 14.01
CA SER A 530 13.81 -32.73 15.42
C SER A 530 13.46 -31.25 15.61
N LEU A 531 13.53 -30.45 14.53
CA LEU A 531 13.36 -29.01 14.57
C LEU A 531 11.89 -28.61 14.40
N SER A 532 11.50 -27.46 14.96
CA SER A 532 10.23 -26.83 14.62
C SER A 532 10.23 -26.38 13.15
N GLU A 533 9.06 -26.19 12.56
CA GLU A 533 8.96 -25.82 11.14
C GLU A 533 9.71 -24.52 10.79
N ALA A 534 9.65 -23.52 11.67
CA ALA A 534 10.41 -22.27 11.48
C ALA A 534 11.93 -22.53 11.47
N GLN A 535 12.43 -23.40 12.35
CA GLN A 535 13.84 -23.77 12.40
C GLN A 535 14.25 -24.62 11.19
N GLN A 536 13.36 -25.49 10.69
CA GLN A 536 13.57 -26.22 9.44
C GLN A 536 13.67 -25.27 8.25
N PHE A 537 12.84 -24.23 8.20
CA PHE A 537 12.89 -23.21 7.16
C PHE A 537 14.18 -22.38 7.23
N ASP A 538 14.60 -21.97 8.44
CA ASP A 538 15.89 -21.29 8.67
C ASP A 538 17.06 -22.14 8.15
N LEU A 539 17.04 -23.46 8.41
CA LEU A 539 18.06 -24.40 7.94
C LEU A 539 18.08 -24.50 6.40
N VAL A 540 16.91 -24.56 5.75
CA VAL A 540 16.82 -24.54 4.28
C VAL A 540 17.33 -23.21 3.72
N ARG A 541 17.01 -22.08 4.36
CA ARG A 541 17.55 -20.77 3.99
C ARG A 541 19.06 -20.71 4.14
N ALA A 542 19.65 -21.35 5.14
CA ALA A 542 21.10 -21.42 5.29
C ALA A 542 21.78 -22.14 4.11
N PHE A 543 21.22 -23.27 3.65
CA PHE A 543 21.68 -23.93 2.42
C PHE A 543 21.56 -23.00 1.20
N GLU A 544 20.40 -22.36 1.04
CA GLU A 544 20.15 -21.40 -0.05
C GLU A 544 21.18 -20.25 -0.06
N LEU A 545 21.51 -19.69 1.11
CA LEU A 545 22.49 -18.62 1.23
C LEU A 545 23.92 -19.09 0.91
N VAL A 546 24.31 -20.30 1.33
CA VAL A 546 25.60 -20.86 0.94
C VAL A 546 25.71 -20.97 -0.59
N PHE A 547 24.66 -21.43 -1.28
CA PHE A 547 24.71 -21.56 -2.74
C PHE A 547 24.68 -20.21 -3.46
N THR A 548 23.85 -19.27 -3.00
CA THR A 548 23.75 -17.94 -3.64
C THR A 548 25.04 -17.14 -3.47
N ARG A 549 25.72 -17.27 -2.32
CA ARG A 549 26.92 -16.50 -2.00
C ARG A 549 28.22 -17.19 -2.40
N MET A 550 28.25 -18.53 -2.40
CA MET A 550 29.47 -19.32 -2.64
C MET A 550 29.39 -20.21 -3.88
N GLY A 551 28.28 -20.17 -4.62
CA GLY A 551 28.06 -20.91 -5.86
C GLY A 551 27.57 -22.35 -5.66
N MET A 552 27.34 -23.03 -6.78
CA MET A 552 26.89 -24.43 -6.83
C MET A 552 27.83 -25.35 -6.03
N PRO A 553 27.31 -26.27 -5.21
CA PRO A 553 28.13 -27.27 -4.52
C PRO A 553 28.87 -28.18 -5.48
N ASP A 554 30.04 -28.67 -5.05
CA ASP A 554 30.79 -29.67 -5.80
C ASP A 554 29.98 -30.99 -5.84
N PRO A 555 30.18 -31.88 -6.84
CA PRO A 555 29.30 -33.03 -7.07
C PRO A 555 29.03 -33.89 -5.83
N ALA A 556 30.05 -34.20 -5.03
CA ALA A 556 29.91 -35.00 -3.82
C ALA A 556 29.06 -34.31 -2.74
N ASP A 557 29.20 -32.99 -2.57
CA ASP A 557 28.41 -32.25 -1.58
C ASP A 557 26.97 -32.01 -2.09
N LYS A 558 26.81 -31.78 -3.40
CA LYS A 558 25.51 -31.72 -4.08
C LYS A 558 24.69 -32.98 -3.79
N GLU A 559 25.29 -34.17 -3.98
CA GLU A 559 24.62 -35.44 -3.71
C GLU A 559 24.22 -35.61 -2.24
N LYS A 560 25.08 -35.24 -1.30
CA LYS A 560 24.75 -35.28 0.14
C LYS A 560 23.59 -34.37 0.50
N VAL A 561 23.57 -33.14 -0.02
CA VAL A 561 22.48 -32.20 0.22
C VAL A 561 21.17 -32.71 -0.38
N ILE A 562 21.20 -33.26 -1.60
CA ILE A 562 20.01 -33.87 -2.22
C ILE A 562 19.52 -35.04 -1.38
N ALA A 563 20.40 -35.94 -0.94
CA ALA A 563 20.03 -37.07 -0.09
C ALA A 563 19.43 -36.63 1.25
N TYR A 564 19.88 -35.49 1.76
CA TYR A 564 19.37 -34.89 2.99
C TYR A 564 18.01 -34.21 2.81
N LEU A 565 17.81 -33.40 1.77
CA LEU A 565 16.59 -32.58 1.62
C LEU A 565 15.48 -33.26 0.80
N ASN A 566 15.81 -34.00 -0.27
CA ASN A 566 14.82 -34.54 -1.22
C ASN A 566 13.81 -35.52 -0.60
N PRO A 567 14.17 -36.40 0.36
CA PRO A 567 13.21 -37.27 1.03
C PRO A 567 12.13 -36.53 1.83
N ARG A 568 12.36 -35.24 2.14
CA ARG A 568 11.45 -34.38 2.90
C ARG A 568 10.55 -33.52 2.00
N TYR A 569 10.68 -33.65 0.68
CA TYR A 569 9.88 -32.94 -0.32
C TYR A 569 8.96 -33.90 -1.08
N PRO A 570 7.64 -33.62 -1.19
CA PRO A 570 6.91 -32.49 -0.60
C PRO A 570 6.80 -32.54 0.92
N ALA A 571 6.85 -31.36 1.54
CA ALA A 571 6.59 -31.11 2.95
C ALA A 571 5.10 -30.83 3.21
N LYS A 572 4.75 -30.65 4.49
CA LYS A 572 3.36 -30.47 4.95
C LYS A 572 2.75 -29.11 4.63
N THR A 573 3.58 -28.07 4.52
CA THR A 573 3.11 -26.68 4.38
C THR A 573 3.73 -25.99 3.18
N ALA A 574 3.00 -24.99 2.65
CA ALA A 574 3.46 -24.13 1.58
C ALA A 574 4.78 -23.42 1.91
N LEU A 575 5.01 -23.02 3.18
CA LEU A 575 6.25 -22.36 3.58
C LEU A 575 7.46 -23.28 3.33
N MET A 576 7.39 -24.51 3.84
CA MET A 576 8.46 -25.48 3.65
C MET A 576 8.61 -25.92 2.19
N ASN A 577 7.49 -26.11 1.48
CA ASN A 577 7.53 -26.46 0.06
C ASN A 577 8.14 -25.35 -0.80
N ARG A 578 7.90 -24.06 -0.48
CA ARG A 578 8.59 -22.94 -1.13
C ARG A 578 10.09 -23.00 -0.92
N GLY A 579 10.55 -23.27 0.30
CA GLY A 579 11.99 -23.39 0.60
C GLY A 579 12.64 -24.57 -0.11
N LEU A 580 12.06 -25.76 0.05
CA LEU A 580 12.59 -27.01 -0.49
C LEU A 580 12.58 -27.02 -2.02
N SER A 581 11.51 -26.55 -2.67
CA SER A 581 11.45 -26.49 -4.13
C SER A 581 12.53 -25.60 -4.72
N ARG A 582 12.81 -24.41 -4.16
CA ARG A 582 13.90 -23.54 -4.64
C ARG A 582 15.24 -24.26 -4.65
N VAL A 583 15.61 -24.84 -3.51
CA VAL A 583 16.89 -25.54 -3.35
C VAL A 583 16.96 -26.79 -4.23
N LEU A 584 15.93 -27.63 -4.21
CA LEU A 584 15.96 -28.90 -4.94
C LEU A 584 15.87 -28.74 -6.47
N ILE A 585 15.17 -27.71 -6.96
CA ILE A 585 15.16 -27.35 -8.38
C ILE A 585 16.54 -26.83 -8.78
N TYR A 586 17.15 -25.93 -7.99
CA TYR A 586 18.50 -25.44 -8.27
C TYR A 586 19.54 -26.58 -8.30
N LEU A 587 19.41 -27.57 -7.42
CA LEU A 587 20.27 -28.75 -7.39
C LEU A 587 19.87 -29.83 -8.42
N GLU A 588 18.83 -29.62 -9.23
CA GLU A 588 18.30 -30.62 -10.16
C GLU A 588 18.05 -32.00 -9.52
N ALA A 589 17.44 -32.01 -8.33
CA ALA A 589 17.23 -33.24 -7.57
C ALA A 589 16.34 -34.24 -8.34
N PRO A 590 16.65 -35.55 -8.30
CA PRO A 590 15.82 -36.57 -8.96
C PRO A 590 14.36 -36.52 -8.50
N GLY A 591 13.45 -36.50 -9.48
CA GLY A 591 12.00 -36.47 -9.24
C GLY A 591 11.43 -35.12 -8.78
N VAL A 592 12.24 -34.05 -8.70
CA VAL A 592 11.75 -32.74 -8.24
C VAL A 592 10.64 -32.17 -9.13
N VAL A 593 10.70 -32.41 -10.45
CA VAL A 593 9.68 -31.96 -11.41
C VAL A 593 8.32 -32.58 -11.12
N SER A 594 8.24 -33.92 -11.00
CA SER A 594 6.98 -34.62 -10.76
C SER A 594 6.38 -34.26 -9.40
N LYS A 595 7.21 -34.17 -8.36
CA LYS A 595 6.80 -33.73 -7.02
C LYS A 595 6.23 -32.31 -7.01
N THR A 596 6.89 -31.39 -7.71
CA THR A 596 6.47 -29.98 -7.79
C THR A 596 5.18 -29.83 -8.61
N LEU A 597 5.05 -30.56 -9.72
CA LEU A 597 3.82 -30.58 -10.50
C LEU A 597 2.64 -31.22 -9.77
N ALA A 598 2.88 -32.11 -8.80
CA ALA A 598 1.82 -32.63 -7.93
C ALA A 598 1.34 -31.56 -6.93
N LEU A 599 2.24 -30.73 -6.41
CA LEU A 599 1.85 -29.57 -5.58
C LEU A 599 1.03 -28.54 -6.39
N MET A 600 1.34 -28.38 -7.68
CA MET A 600 0.56 -27.50 -8.57
C MET A 600 -0.88 -27.98 -8.82
N ASP A 601 -1.21 -29.26 -8.57
CA ASP A 601 -2.58 -29.76 -8.68
C ASP A 601 -3.44 -29.42 -7.44
N LEU A 602 -2.80 -29.03 -6.34
CA LEU A 602 -3.51 -28.65 -5.13
C LEU A 602 -4.24 -27.32 -5.38
N LYS A 603 -5.55 -27.34 -5.14
CA LYS A 603 -6.38 -26.13 -5.14
C LYS A 603 -6.01 -25.23 -3.96
N ASP A 604 -5.89 -25.83 -2.77
CA ASP A 604 -5.54 -25.17 -1.53
C ASP A 604 -4.44 -25.97 -0.83
N GLU A 605 -3.21 -25.44 -0.83
CA GLU A 605 -2.08 -26.06 -0.12
C GLU A 605 -2.08 -25.63 1.36
N PRO A 606 -1.91 -26.55 2.34
CA PRO A 606 -1.86 -26.19 3.75
C PRO A 606 -0.78 -25.14 4.06
N GLY A 607 -1.10 -24.19 4.95
CA GLY A 607 -0.19 -23.11 5.30
C GLY A 607 -0.01 -22.01 4.24
N SER A 608 -0.79 -22.02 3.15
CA SER A 608 -0.73 -20.97 2.12
C SER A 608 -1.06 -19.57 2.64
N ARG A 609 -1.79 -19.46 3.76
CA ARG A 609 -2.14 -18.19 4.41
C ARG A 609 -1.01 -17.70 5.34
N ASP A 610 -0.19 -18.62 5.86
CA ASP A 610 0.86 -18.35 6.85
C ASP A 610 2.18 -17.83 6.22
N LEU A 611 2.11 -17.31 5.00
CA LEU A 611 3.28 -16.81 4.25
C LEU A 611 3.57 -15.32 4.49
N GLY A 612 2.91 -14.72 5.49
CA GLY A 612 3.03 -13.30 5.82
C GLY A 612 2.39 -12.37 4.80
N LEU A 613 1.36 -12.86 4.09
CA LEU A 613 0.58 -12.10 3.09
C LEU A 613 -0.79 -11.65 3.59
N GLU A 614 -1.15 -12.03 4.83
CA GLU A 614 -2.39 -11.62 5.46
C GLU A 614 -2.44 -10.10 5.59
N THR A 615 -3.61 -9.51 5.39
CA THR A 615 -3.80 -8.06 5.41
C THR A 615 -4.92 -7.70 6.38
N ALA A 616 -4.76 -6.58 7.08
CA ALA A 616 -5.75 -6.10 8.02
C ALA A 616 -7.00 -5.53 7.31
N THR A 617 -6.88 -5.12 6.04
CA THR A 617 -7.96 -4.60 5.21
C THR A 617 -8.24 -5.56 4.06
N ALA A 618 -9.46 -6.10 4.04
CA ALA A 618 -9.90 -6.91 2.92
C ALA A 618 -9.97 -6.05 1.65
N SER A 619 -9.44 -6.56 0.54
CA SER A 619 -9.43 -5.82 -0.72
C SER A 619 -10.84 -5.44 -1.20
N SER A 620 -11.86 -6.26 -0.89
CA SER A 620 -13.26 -5.95 -1.17
C SER A 620 -13.75 -4.65 -0.52
N ASP A 621 -13.18 -4.27 0.64
CA ASP A 621 -13.58 -3.08 1.39
C ASP A 621 -13.02 -1.79 0.76
N LEU A 622 -12.08 -1.93 -0.19
CA LEU A 622 -11.42 -0.84 -0.90
C LEU A 622 -12.05 -0.54 -2.28
N ILE A 623 -12.80 -1.50 -2.86
CA ILE A 623 -13.34 -1.41 -4.23
C ILE A 623 -14.11 -0.12 -4.47
N LEU A 624 -15.00 0.25 -3.55
CA LEU A 624 -15.91 1.39 -3.76
C LEU A 624 -15.36 2.70 -3.17
N ARG A 625 -14.14 2.70 -2.62
CA ARG A 625 -13.50 3.90 -2.02
C ARG A 625 -12.70 4.74 -3.00
N ASN A 626 -12.25 4.14 -4.11
CA ASN A 626 -11.57 4.85 -5.17
C ASN A 626 -11.94 4.22 -6.51
N PRO A 627 -12.55 4.95 -7.45
CA PRO A 627 -13.01 4.34 -8.70
C PRO A 627 -11.90 3.78 -9.58
N GLN A 628 -10.72 4.42 -9.59
CA GLN A 628 -9.62 3.97 -10.44
C GLN A 628 -8.95 2.72 -9.88
N TYR A 629 -8.58 2.72 -8.60
CA TYR A 629 -7.91 1.58 -7.96
C TYR A 629 -8.86 0.43 -7.63
N GLY A 630 -10.10 0.77 -7.29
CA GLY A 630 -11.14 -0.20 -6.97
C GLY A 630 -11.51 -1.09 -8.15
N LEU A 631 -11.47 -0.57 -9.38
CA LEU A 631 -11.72 -1.33 -10.60
C LEU A 631 -10.73 -2.49 -10.78
N ASP A 632 -9.44 -2.21 -10.58
CA ASP A 632 -8.39 -3.22 -10.75
C ASP A 632 -8.51 -4.30 -9.66
N ILE A 633 -8.86 -3.91 -8.43
CA ILE A 633 -9.14 -4.84 -7.33
C ILE A 633 -10.35 -5.72 -7.63
N ALA A 634 -11.45 -5.11 -8.09
CA ALA A 634 -12.71 -5.80 -8.38
C ALA A 634 -12.54 -6.86 -9.48
N LYS A 635 -11.85 -6.51 -10.57
CA LYS A 635 -11.47 -7.42 -11.66
C LYS A 635 -10.65 -8.60 -11.14
N MET A 636 -9.61 -8.30 -10.36
CA MET A 636 -8.72 -9.32 -9.81
C MET A 636 -9.48 -10.30 -8.88
N LEU A 637 -10.36 -9.79 -8.01
CA LEU A 637 -11.16 -10.62 -7.09
C LEU A 637 -12.17 -11.54 -7.80
N GLU A 638 -12.56 -11.24 -9.04
CA GLU A 638 -13.42 -12.13 -9.85
C GLU A 638 -12.68 -13.44 -10.19
N LYS A 639 -11.38 -13.35 -10.52
CA LYS A 639 -10.57 -14.47 -11.01
C LYS A 639 -9.17 -14.45 -10.40
N VAL A 640 -9.12 -14.60 -9.08
CA VAL A 640 -7.89 -14.52 -8.28
C VAL A 640 -6.86 -15.54 -8.78
N PRO A 641 -5.63 -15.11 -9.11
CA PRO A 641 -4.59 -16.05 -9.54
C PRO A 641 -4.16 -17.02 -8.44
N PRO A 642 -3.78 -18.26 -8.78
CA PRO A 642 -3.34 -19.25 -7.81
C PRO A 642 -1.89 -18.98 -7.39
N LEU A 643 -1.70 -18.33 -6.24
CA LEU A 643 -0.38 -17.89 -5.75
C LEU A 643 0.64 -19.03 -5.64
N GLN A 644 0.29 -20.18 -5.03
CA GLN A 644 1.28 -21.27 -4.88
C GLN A 644 1.65 -21.90 -6.21
N GLN A 645 0.65 -22.18 -7.05
CA GLN A 645 0.89 -22.77 -8.36
C GLN A 645 1.75 -21.84 -9.24
N THR A 646 1.49 -20.52 -9.16
CA THR A 646 2.31 -19.52 -9.86
C THR A 646 3.75 -19.53 -9.36
N PHE A 647 3.97 -19.60 -8.04
CA PHE A 647 5.33 -19.71 -7.49
C PHE A 647 6.06 -20.94 -8.04
N TYR A 648 5.45 -22.12 -7.94
CA TYR A 648 6.05 -23.37 -8.43
C TYR A 648 6.31 -23.34 -9.93
N ALA A 649 5.37 -22.77 -10.70
CA ALA A 649 5.54 -22.63 -12.13
C ALA A 649 6.72 -21.74 -12.50
N VAL A 650 6.92 -20.64 -11.77
CA VAL A 650 8.07 -19.75 -11.97
C VAL A 650 9.37 -20.46 -11.56
N MET A 651 9.39 -21.24 -10.48
CA MET A 651 10.59 -22.00 -10.11
C MET A 651 10.95 -23.05 -11.17
N LEU A 652 9.96 -23.81 -11.65
CA LEU A 652 10.16 -24.83 -12.69
C LEU A 652 10.55 -24.24 -14.05
N SER A 653 10.34 -22.94 -14.29
CA SER A 653 10.69 -22.31 -15.57
C SER A 653 12.18 -22.34 -15.90
N ARG A 654 13.02 -22.66 -14.91
CA ARG A 654 14.47 -22.69 -15.01
C ARG A 654 15.03 -24.13 -14.91
N GLN A 655 14.14 -25.13 -14.91
CA GLN A 655 14.51 -26.53 -14.80
C GLN A 655 14.86 -27.11 -16.17
N GLU A 656 16.07 -27.62 -16.32
CA GLU A 656 16.55 -28.18 -17.61
C GLU A 656 16.21 -29.67 -17.75
N SER A 657 16.48 -30.45 -16.70
CA SER A 657 16.39 -31.91 -16.69
C SER A 657 15.16 -32.46 -15.94
N GLY A 658 14.90 -33.77 -16.06
CA GLY A 658 13.83 -34.45 -15.31
C GLY A 658 12.42 -34.34 -15.92
N TRP A 659 12.31 -33.94 -17.18
CA TRP A 659 11.05 -33.82 -17.92
C TRP A 659 10.72 -35.08 -18.74
N THR A 660 9.51 -35.61 -18.58
CA THR A 660 8.89 -36.51 -19.57
C THR A 660 7.93 -35.72 -20.47
N PRO A 661 7.52 -36.24 -21.64
CA PRO A 661 6.51 -35.59 -22.49
C PRO A 661 5.22 -35.26 -21.74
N GLU A 662 4.76 -36.15 -20.85
CA GLU A 662 3.54 -35.99 -20.05
C GLU A 662 3.67 -34.84 -19.05
N LEU A 663 4.77 -34.82 -18.28
CA LEU A 663 5.05 -33.75 -17.31
C LEU A 663 5.17 -32.39 -18.01
N ARG A 664 5.83 -32.36 -19.17
CA ARG A 664 6.03 -31.14 -19.95
C ARG A 664 4.71 -30.63 -20.54
N ASN A 665 3.87 -31.51 -21.09
CA ASN A 665 2.53 -31.14 -21.56
C ASN A 665 1.68 -30.55 -20.44
N LYS A 666 1.70 -31.19 -19.26
CA LYS A 666 0.98 -30.69 -18.08
C LYS A 666 1.44 -29.29 -17.69
N TYR A 667 2.76 -29.09 -17.59
CA TYR A 667 3.36 -27.81 -17.20
C TYR A 667 3.03 -26.68 -18.19
N PHE A 668 3.19 -26.91 -19.50
CA PHE A 668 2.87 -25.87 -20.49
C PHE A 668 1.36 -25.62 -20.62
N THR A 669 0.51 -26.63 -20.41
CA THR A 669 -0.96 -26.43 -20.36
C THR A 669 -1.37 -25.52 -19.20
N TRP A 670 -0.64 -25.57 -18.07
CA TRP A 670 -0.91 -24.69 -16.94
C TRP A 670 -0.76 -23.21 -17.32
N PHE A 671 0.25 -22.83 -18.12
CA PHE A 671 0.43 -21.43 -18.57
C PHE A 671 -0.79 -20.90 -19.36
N ALA A 672 -1.34 -21.70 -20.26
CA ALA A 672 -2.54 -21.30 -21.00
C ALA A 672 -3.75 -21.09 -20.07
N ASN A 673 -3.86 -21.86 -19.00
CA ASN A 673 -4.87 -21.65 -17.96
C ASN A 673 -4.55 -20.45 -17.06
N ALA A 674 -3.27 -20.18 -16.80
CA ALA A 674 -2.82 -19.05 -15.99
C ALA A 674 -3.26 -17.70 -16.59
N PHE A 675 -3.35 -17.61 -17.93
CA PHE A 675 -3.86 -16.45 -18.65
C PHE A 675 -5.38 -16.21 -18.52
N LYS A 676 -6.13 -17.14 -17.93
CA LYS A 676 -7.57 -16.98 -17.65
C LYS A 676 -7.84 -16.23 -16.34
N TYR A 677 -6.85 -16.14 -15.46
CA TYR A 677 -6.93 -15.37 -14.21
C TYR A 677 -6.67 -13.89 -14.45
N GLN A 678 -7.06 -13.06 -13.49
CA GLN A 678 -6.86 -11.62 -13.52
C GLN A 678 -6.02 -11.22 -12.32
N GLY A 679 -4.77 -10.79 -12.56
CA GLY A 679 -3.91 -10.19 -11.55
C GLY A 679 -3.80 -8.68 -11.72
N GLY A 680 -2.89 -8.08 -10.97
CA GLY A 680 -2.46 -6.70 -11.16
C GLY A 680 -1.83 -6.50 -12.56
N ARG A 681 -1.57 -5.24 -12.89
CA ARG A 681 -1.19 -4.80 -14.24
C ARG A 681 0.03 -5.52 -14.85
N SER A 682 0.93 -6.08 -14.03
CA SER A 682 2.12 -6.80 -14.50
C SER A 682 1.94 -8.33 -14.56
N TYR A 683 0.83 -8.87 -14.06
CA TYR A 683 0.59 -10.33 -13.96
C TYR A 683 0.85 -11.09 -15.26
N ILE A 684 0.18 -10.72 -16.36
CA ILE A 684 0.28 -11.43 -17.64
C ILE A 684 1.73 -11.45 -18.15
N GLY A 685 2.42 -10.31 -18.07
CA GLY A 685 3.82 -10.22 -18.48
C GLY A 685 4.75 -11.10 -17.65
N PHE A 686 4.51 -11.26 -16.36
CA PHE A 686 5.31 -12.15 -15.51
C PHE A 686 5.08 -13.62 -15.84
N ILE A 687 3.82 -14.01 -16.07
CA ILE A 687 3.46 -15.35 -16.53
C ILE A 687 4.13 -15.64 -17.89
N ASP A 688 4.08 -14.70 -18.84
CA ASP A 688 4.73 -14.85 -20.15
C ASP A 688 6.26 -14.90 -20.06
N LYS A 689 6.89 -14.08 -19.21
CA LYS A 689 8.35 -14.16 -18.99
C LYS A 689 8.76 -15.53 -18.43
N ALA A 690 8.05 -16.04 -17.43
CA ALA A 690 8.29 -17.39 -16.91
C ALA A 690 8.05 -18.47 -17.98
N ARG A 691 7.00 -18.33 -18.79
CA ARG A 691 6.71 -19.22 -19.93
C ARG A 691 7.85 -19.24 -20.94
N LYS A 692 8.38 -18.07 -21.31
CA LYS A 692 9.52 -17.93 -22.24
C LYS A 692 10.81 -18.50 -21.67
N LEU A 693 11.06 -18.33 -20.38
CA LEU A 693 12.18 -18.99 -19.69
C LEU A 693 12.04 -20.52 -19.79
N ALA A 694 10.86 -21.06 -19.52
CA ALA A 694 10.60 -22.50 -19.66
C ALA A 694 10.80 -22.99 -21.11
N LEU A 695 10.33 -22.23 -22.10
CA LEU A 695 10.47 -22.57 -23.52
C LEU A 695 11.93 -22.61 -23.98
N ALA A 696 12.83 -21.85 -23.35
CA ALA A 696 14.26 -21.88 -23.68
C ALA A 696 14.91 -23.25 -23.41
N HIS A 697 14.31 -24.07 -22.52
CA HIS A 697 14.76 -25.42 -22.18
C HIS A 697 13.99 -26.52 -22.97
N VAL A 698 13.23 -26.13 -24.00
CA VAL A 698 12.53 -27.05 -24.90
C VAL A 698 13.39 -27.37 -26.13
N PRO A 699 13.50 -28.65 -26.55
CA PRO A 699 14.13 -29.00 -27.82
C PRO A 699 13.55 -28.17 -28.97
N LYS A 700 14.42 -27.65 -29.84
CA LYS A 700 14.06 -26.63 -30.86
C LYS A 700 12.93 -27.10 -31.77
N GLU A 701 12.89 -28.39 -32.10
CA GLU A 701 11.87 -29.02 -32.94
C GLU A 701 10.48 -29.09 -32.29
N GLN A 702 10.40 -28.96 -30.96
CA GLN A 702 9.13 -28.97 -30.20
C GLN A 702 8.71 -27.56 -29.74
N LEU A 703 9.55 -26.54 -29.96
CA LEU A 703 9.31 -25.18 -29.49
C LEU A 703 7.95 -24.63 -29.96
N ALA A 704 7.65 -24.75 -31.25
CA ALA A 704 6.38 -24.26 -31.82
C ALA A 704 5.15 -24.95 -31.20
N ARG A 705 5.25 -26.26 -30.92
CA ARG A 705 4.18 -27.01 -30.26
C ARG A 705 3.93 -26.50 -28.84
N TYR A 706 4.99 -26.32 -28.05
CA TYR A 706 4.85 -25.90 -26.65
C TYR A 706 4.54 -24.40 -26.51
N ASP A 707 4.99 -23.56 -27.42
CA ASP A 707 4.60 -22.14 -27.48
C ASP A 707 3.09 -22.01 -27.71
N LYS A 708 2.55 -22.76 -28.68
CA LYS A 708 1.10 -22.83 -28.92
C LYS A 708 0.34 -23.44 -27.74
N LEU A 709 0.78 -24.58 -27.21
CA LEU A 709 0.13 -25.26 -26.08
C LEU A 709 0.05 -24.36 -24.83
N SER A 710 1.06 -23.52 -24.63
CA SER A 710 1.16 -22.59 -23.50
C SER A 710 0.43 -21.27 -23.68
N GLY A 711 -0.27 -21.09 -24.81
CA GLY A 711 -1.12 -19.92 -25.05
C GLY A 711 -0.37 -18.72 -25.64
N GLY A 712 0.75 -18.92 -26.35
CA GLY A 712 1.46 -17.83 -27.05
C GLY A 712 0.55 -17.02 -27.97
N ASP A 713 -0.39 -17.67 -28.66
CA ASP A 713 -1.38 -17.04 -29.56
C ASP A 713 -2.39 -16.14 -28.84
N LEU A 714 -2.53 -16.26 -27.51
CA LEU A 714 -3.44 -15.43 -26.70
C LEU A 714 -2.85 -14.05 -26.38
N LEU A 715 -1.56 -13.85 -26.63
CA LEU A 715 -0.80 -12.71 -26.14
C LEU A 715 -0.57 -11.66 -27.24
N THR A 716 -0.49 -10.40 -26.81
CA THR A 716 0.07 -9.36 -27.67
C THR A 716 1.54 -9.64 -28.00
N LYS A 717 2.08 -9.00 -29.05
CA LYS A 717 3.50 -9.12 -29.42
C LYS A 717 4.47 -8.81 -28.26
N SER A 718 4.08 -7.93 -27.35
CA SER A 718 4.88 -7.60 -26.16
C SER A 718 4.90 -8.72 -25.11
N GLY A 719 3.86 -9.56 -25.07
CA GLY A 719 3.64 -10.54 -23.99
C GLY A 719 3.03 -9.96 -22.71
N ASN A 720 2.83 -8.64 -22.63
CA ASN A 720 2.37 -7.97 -21.40
C ASN A 720 0.85 -7.99 -21.19
N ASP A 721 0.11 -8.27 -22.25
CA ASP A 721 -1.35 -8.15 -22.31
C ASP A 721 -1.91 -9.28 -23.18
N LEU A 722 -3.16 -9.68 -22.92
CA LEU A 722 -3.92 -10.57 -23.80
C LEU A 722 -4.31 -9.82 -25.09
N ALA A 723 -4.27 -10.51 -26.22
CA ALA A 723 -4.79 -9.99 -27.47
C ALA A 723 -6.34 -9.95 -27.38
N LEU A 724 -6.90 -8.74 -27.25
CA LEU A 724 -8.35 -8.51 -27.23
C LEU A 724 -8.91 -8.38 -28.65
N ASP A 725 -10.16 -8.77 -28.84
CA ASP A 725 -10.92 -8.57 -30.08
C ASP A 725 -11.02 -7.09 -30.51
N TYR A 726 -10.91 -6.17 -29.53
CA TYR A 726 -10.75 -4.75 -29.75
C TYR A 726 -10.05 -4.07 -28.57
N THR A 727 -9.01 -3.30 -28.86
CA THR A 727 -8.37 -2.39 -27.90
C THR A 727 -8.58 -0.96 -28.41
N PRO A 728 -9.05 -0.02 -27.58
CA PRO A 728 -9.13 1.39 -27.96
C PRO A 728 -7.82 1.89 -28.56
N LYS A 729 -7.88 2.48 -29.75
CA LYS A 729 -6.71 2.86 -30.55
C LYS A 729 -6.09 4.17 -30.08
N GLY A 730 -6.86 4.99 -29.38
CA GLY A 730 -6.39 6.26 -28.81
C GLY A 730 -5.98 7.30 -29.87
N PRO A 731 -5.31 8.39 -29.44
CA PRO A 731 -4.96 8.67 -28.04
C PRO A 731 -6.21 8.92 -27.19
N GLY A 732 -6.23 8.35 -25.98
CA GLY A 732 -7.28 8.61 -24.99
C GLY A 732 -7.14 9.99 -24.35
N ARG A 733 -8.22 10.52 -23.80
CA ARG A 733 -8.25 11.78 -23.04
C ARG A 733 -9.32 11.77 -21.95
N PRO A 734 -9.15 12.52 -20.84
CA PRO A 734 -10.26 12.80 -19.94
C PRO A 734 -11.36 13.54 -20.70
N TRP A 735 -12.52 12.91 -20.86
CA TRP A 735 -13.66 13.54 -21.53
C TRP A 735 -14.36 14.52 -20.58
N LYS A 736 -14.36 15.80 -20.95
CA LYS A 736 -15.26 16.79 -20.37
C LYS A 736 -16.59 16.77 -21.13
N LEU A 737 -17.70 16.99 -20.43
CA LEU A 737 -19.04 16.87 -21.00
C LEU A 737 -19.21 17.71 -22.27
N GLU A 738 -18.78 18.97 -22.25
CA GLU A 738 -18.94 19.91 -23.37
C GLU A 738 -18.20 19.42 -24.62
N ASN A 739 -16.96 18.94 -24.42
CA ASN A 739 -16.12 18.44 -25.51
C ASN A 739 -16.59 17.08 -26.03
N ALA A 740 -17.14 16.23 -25.16
CA ALA A 740 -17.70 14.93 -25.55
C ALA A 740 -18.95 15.12 -26.40
N VAL A 741 -19.86 16.00 -25.97
CA VAL A 741 -21.08 16.35 -26.73
C VAL A 741 -20.72 16.93 -28.09
N ALA A 742 -19.80 17.91 -28.13
CA ALA A 742 -19.35 18.50 -29.38
C ALA A 742 -18.75 17.46 -30.34
N VAL A 743 -18.00 16.47 -29.84
CA VAL A 743 -17.47 15.38 -30.67
C VAL A 743 -18.57 14.47 -31.21
N VAL A 744 -19.51 14.07 -30.35
CA VAL A 744 -20.56 13.11 -30.70
C VAL A 744 -21.56 13.73 -31.70
N ASP A 745 -21.86 15.02 -31.55
CA ASP A 745 -22.85 15.72 -32.38
C ASP A 745 -22.26 16.26 -33.71
N SER A 746 -20.93 16.37 -33.84
CA SER A 746 -20.27 16.93 -35.04
C SER A 746 -20.07 15.95 -36.21
N GLY A 747 -20.63 14.74 -36.16
CA GLY A 747 -20.29 13.66 -37.11
C GLY A 747 -21.16 13.57 -38.37
N ALA A 748 -20.56 13.76 -39.55
CA ALA A 748 -21.20 13.62 -40.88
C ALA A 748 -20.94 12.26 -41.60
N ARG A 749 -20.46 11.23 -40.89
CA ARG A 749 -20.11 9.91 -41.48
C ARG A 749 -20.88 8.78 -40.80
N ALA A 750 -21.25 7.76 -41.58
CA ALA A 750 -21.84 6.51 -41.08
C ALA A 750 -21.03 5.90 -39.93
N ARG A 751 -21.73 5.45 -38.90
CA ARG A 751 -21.16 4.85 -37.68
C ARG A 751 -20.90 3.36 -37.88
N ASP A 752 -19.94 2.80 -37.16
CA ASP A 752 -19.58 1.38 -37.26
C ASP A 752 -20.21 0.59 -36.11
N PHE A 753 -21.21 -0.24 -36.43
CA PHE A 753 -21.93 -1.04 -35.45
C PHE A 753 -21.03 -2.06 -34.74
N ASP A 754 -20.22 -2.80 -35.48
CA ASP A 754 -19.38 -3.86 -34.93
C ASP A 754 -18.28 -3.29 -34.05
N ARG A 755 -17.69 -2.16 -34.48
CA ARG A 755 -16.74 -1.42 -33.66
C ARG A 755 -17.40 -0.88 -32.39
N GLY A 756 -18.60 -0.31 -32.49
CA GLY A 756 -19.38 0.15 -31.34
C GLY A 756 -19.69 -0.96 -30.33
N LYS A 757 -20.14 -2.14 -30.80
CA LYS A 757 -20.39 -3.32 -29.95
C LYS A 757 -19.11 -3.81 -29.26
N LYS A 758 -18.00 -3.86 -29.98
CA LYS A 758 -16.70 -4.26 -29.40
C LYS A 758 -16.21 -3.24 -28.37
N ILE A 759 -16.37 -1.95 -28.63
CA ILE A 759 -16.04 -0.88 -27.67
C ILE A 759 -16.91 -1.00 -26.41
N TYR A 760 -18.23 -1.20 -26.56
CA TYR A 760 -19.16 -1.39 -25.43
C TYR A 760 -18.68 -2.46 -24.44
N SER A 761 -18.10 -3.55 -24.95
CA SER A 761 -17.46 -4.58 -24.12
C SER A 761 -16.06 -4.18 -23.63
N ALA A 762 -15.24 -3.54 -24.47
CA ALA A 762 -13.87 -3.13 -24.13
C ALA A 762 -13.83 -2.05 -23.03
N VAL A 763 -14.83 -1.17 -22.95
CA VAL A 763 -15.00 -0.16 -21.89
C VAL A 763 -15.91 -0.63 -20.75
N LEU A 764 -16.20 -1.94 -20.68
CA LEU A 764 -16.86 -2.63 -19.57
C LEU A 764 -18.36 -2.34 -19.38
N CYS A 765 -19.03 -1.60 -20.25
CA CYS A 765 -20.46 -1.32 -20.12
C CYS A 765 -21.29 -2.62 -20.06
N SER A 766 -20.95 -3.61 -20.89
CA SER A 766 -21.63 -4.93 -20.91
C SER A 766 -21.52 -5.72 -19.61
N ARG A 767 -20.59 -5.38 -18.72
CA ARG A 767 -20.41 -6.07 -17.44
C ARG A 767 -21.50 -5.73 -16.43
N CYS A 768 -22.01 -4.51 -16.49
CA CYS A 768 -23.03 -4.05 -15.55
C CYS A 768 -24.39 -3.88 -16.21
N HIS A 769 -24.43 -3.67 -17.53
CA HIS A 769 -25.66 -3.34 -18.24
C HIS A 769 -26.03 -4.39 -19.28
N THR A 770 -27.29 -4.79 -19.24
CA THR A 770 -27.93 -5.57 -20.30
C THR A 770 -28.18 -4.69 -21.53
N MET A 771 -27.95 -5.28 -22.70
CA MET A 771 -28.29 -4.76 -24.01
C MET A 771 -28.90 -5.89 -24.84
N ARG A 772 -30.21 -5.80 -25.14
CA ARG A 772 -30.99 -6.83 -25.86
C ARG A 772 -30.88 -8.24 -25.25
N GLY A 773 -30.86 -8.31 -23.92
CA GLY A 773 -30.76 -9.59 -23.19
C GLY A 773 -29.34 -10.12 -22.99
N GLU A 774 -28.31 -9.45 -23.52
CA GLU A 774 -26.90 -9.78 -23.30
C GLU A 774 -26.25 -8.76 -22.35
N GLY A 775 -25.54 -9.21 -21.31
CA GLY A 775 -24.81 -8.35 -20.37
C GLY A 775 -25.09 -8.67 -18.90
N GLY A 776 -24.67 -7.76 -18.01
CA GLY A 776 -24.91 -7.86 -16.56
C GLY A 776 -26.18 -7.15 -16.09
N ASP A 777 -26.64 -7.49 -14.88
CA ASP A 777 -27.90 -7.03 -14.28
C ASP A 777 -27.71 -6.07 -13.08
N ILE A 778 -26.53 -5.44 -13.01
CA ILE A 778 -26.16 -4.53 -11.91
C ILE A 778 -26.67 -3.12 -12.12
N GLY A 779 -26.56 -2.64 -13.36
CA GLY A 779 -27.13 -1.39 -13.82
C GLY A 779 -28.44 -1.62 -14.58
N PRO A 780 -29.15 -0.54 -14.92
CA PRO A 780 -30.38 -0.62 -15.73
C PRO A 780 -30.11 -1.20 -17.13
N ASP A 781 -31.13 -1.82 -17.71
CA ASP A 781 -31.13 -2.24 -19.12
C ASP A 781 -31.02 -1.01 -20.04
N LEU A 782 -30.01 -0.99 -20.91
CA LEU A 782 -29.71 0.12 -21.81
C LEU A 782 -30.36 -0.02 -23.19
N THR A 783 -31.13 -1.08 -23.45
CA THR A 783 -31.79 -1.35 -24.75
C THR A 783 -32.67 -0.19 -25.22
N GLN A 784 -33.30 0.53 -24.29
CA GLN A 784 -34.19 1.65 -24.59
C GLN A 784 -33.57 3.01 -24.22
N LEU A 785 -32.25 3.07 -24.01
CA LEU A 785 -31.58 4.29 -23.54
C LEU A 785 -31.75 5.45 -24.53
N GLY A 786 -31.51 5.20 -25.82
CA GLY A 786 -31.58 6.22 -26.87
C GLY A 786 -32.97 6.75 -27.20
N THR A 787 -34.06 6.14 -26.69
CA THR A 787 -35.42 6.65 -26.86
C THR A 787 -35.84 7.63 -25.76
N ARG A 788 -35.09 7.67 -24.64
CA ARG A 788 -35.43 8.44 -23.44
C ARG A 788 -34.45 9.57 -23.13
N PHE A 789 -33.22 9.47 -23.59
CA PHE A 789 -32.14 10.36 -23.20
C PHE A 789 -31.40 10.92 -24.42
N SER A 790 -31.03 12.20 -24.36
CA SER A 790 -30.21 12.84 -25.38
C SER A 790 -28.75 12.39 -25.30
N ASN A 791 -27.94 12.69 -26.32
CA ASN A 791 -26.49 12.47 -26.27
C ASN A 791 -25.84 13.13 -25.05
N LYS A 792 -26.30 14.34 -24.71
CA LYS A 792 -25.82 15.07 -23.54
C LYS A 792 -26.16 14.35 -22.24
N ASP A 793 -27.39 13.87 -22.08
CA ASP A 793 -27.82 13.18 -20.85
C ASP A 793 -27.05 11.86 -20.66
N MET A 794 -26.90 11.08 -21.74
CA MET A 794 -26.11 9.84 -21.73
C MET A 794 -24.64 10.11 -21.40
N LEU A 795 -24.01 11.10 -22.02
CA LEU A 795 -22.62 11.46 -21.74
C LEU A 795 -22.44 12.03 -20.34
N GLU A 796 -23.40 12.80 -19.83
CA GLU A 796 -23.36 13.31 -18.47
C GLU A 796 -23.42 12.17 -17.45
N ALA A 797 -24.29 11.18 -17.64
CA ALA A 797 -24.34 10.00 -16.78
C ALA A 797 -23.06 9.15 -16.86
N ILE A 798 -22.41 9.05 -18.03
CA ILE A 798 -21.17 8.30 -18.21
C ILE A 798 -19.96 9.02 -17.60
N ILE A 799 -19.89 10.35 -17.75
CA ILE A 799 -18.76 11.18 -17.31
C ILE A 799 -18.88 11.52 -15.82
N HIS A 800 -20.11 11.77 -15.35
CA HIS A 800 -20.44 12.17 -13.99
C HIS A 800 -21.49 11.21 -13.36
N PRO A 801 -21.16 9.91 -13.19
CA PRO A 801 -22.12 8.92 -12.69
C PRO A 801 -22.64 9.21 -11.27
N ASP A 802 -21.92 10.02 -10.49
CA ASP A 802 -22.29 10.43 -9.13
C ASP A 802 -23.35 11.55 -9.09
N LYS A 803 -23.62 12.23 -10.21
CA LYS A 803 -24.48 13.43 -10.24
C LYS A 803 -25.94 13.10 -9.87
N ALA A 804 -26.40 11.90 -10.18
CA ALA A 804 -27.72 11.41 -9.82
C ALA A 804 -27.67 9.88 -9.65
N VAL A 805 -27.57 9.43 -8.39
CA VAL A 805 -27.60 8.00 -8.05
C VAL A 805 -29.02 7.64 -7.61
N SER A 806 -29.69 6.76 -8.36
CA SER A 806 -31.01 6.24 -7.98
C SER A 806 -30.89 5.33 -6.75
N ASP A 807 -31.80 5.47 -5.79
CA ASP A 807 -31.87 4.65 -4.57
C ASP A 807 -31.90 3.13 -4.86
N GLN A 808 -32.41 2.73 -6.03
CA GLN A 808 -32.45 1.32 -6.47
C GLN A 808 -31.05 0.74 -6.74
N TYR A 809 -30.08 1.59 -7.09
CA TYR A 809 -28.73 1.21 -7.48
C TYR A 809 -27.66 1.79 -6.54
N ALA A 810 -28.05 2.62 -5.58
CA ALA A 810 -27.16 3.24 -4.61
C ALA A 810 -26.49 2.20 -3.72
N SER A 811 -25.19 2.41 -3.47
CA SER A 811 -24.47 1.65 -2.44
C SER A 811 -24.81 2.20 -1.05
N THR A 812 -24.71 1.36 -0.03
CA THR A 812 -24.95 1.72 1.37
C THR A 812 -23.62 1.69 2.12
N ILE A 813 -23.34 2.77 2.86
CA ILE A 813 -22.23 2.84 3.81
C ILE A 813 -22.74 2.33 5.16
N PHE A 814 -22.20 1.20 5.61
CA PHE A 814 -22.43 0.65 6.95
C PHE A 814 -21.30 1.08 7.86
N THR A 815 -21.62 1.87 8.89
CA THR A 815 -20.69 2.17 9.98
C THR A 815 -20.85 1.13 11.07
N LEU A 816 -19.78 0.43 11.42
CA LEU A 816 -19.78 -0.66 12.39
C LEU A 816 -19.36 -0.19 13.78
N LYS A 817 -19.74 -0.95 14.82
CA LYS A 817 -19.41 -0.68 16.23
C LYS A 817 -17.91 -0.71 16.51
N ASN A 818 -17.15 -1.43 15.70
CA ASN A 818 -15.68 -1.48 15.77
C ASN A 818 -15.00 -0.31 15.05
N GLY A 819 -15.75 0.73 14.66
CA GLY A 819 -15.24 1.91 13.97
C GLY A 819 -15.06 1.75 12.46
N GLN A 820 -15.12 0.53 11.90
CA GLN A 820 -14.92 0.31 10.47
C GLN A 820 -16.11 0.80 9.64
N SER A 821 -15.85 1.21 8.39
CA SER A 821 -16.89 1.42 7.38
C SER A 821 -16.83 0.34 6.31
N VAL A 822 -17.98 -0.25 6.00
CA VAL A 822 -18.16 -1.18 4.88
C VAL A 822 -19.09 -0.54 3.87
N LEU A 823 -18.62 -0.38 2.64
CA LEU A 823 -19.41 0.15 1.53
C LEU A 823 -19.77 -0.98 0.57
N GLY A 824 -21.05 -1.10 0.22
CA GLY A 824 -21.55 -2.08 -0.76
C GLY A 824 -23.04 -1.92 -1.06
N ARG A 825 -23.49 -2.49 -2.18
CA ARG A 825 -24.91 -2.51 -2.56
C ARG A 825 -25.67 -3.47 -1.66
N LEU A 826 -26.74 -3.01 -1.00
CA LEU A 826 -27.61 -3.88 -0.22
C LEU A 826 -28.45 -4.74 -1.17
N VAL A 827 -28.18 -6.05 -1.21
CA VAL A 827 -28.89 -7.01 -2.08
C VAL A 827 -30.10 -7.61 -1.37
N GLY A 828 -30.03 -7.74 -0.04
CA GLY A 828 -31.15 -8.17 0.78
C GLY A 828 -30.82 -8.09 2.26
N GLU A 829 -31.83 -8.27 3.11
CA GLU A 829 -31.64 -8.37 4.54
C GLU A 829 -32.54 -9.47 5.13
N ASP A 830 -32.03 -10.17 6.14
CA ASP A 830 -32.80 -11.11 6.95
C ASP A 830 -32.99 -10.53 8.38
N LYS A 831 -33.51 -11.33 9.32
CA LYS A 831 -33.76 -10.89 10.71
C LYS A 831 -32.47 -10.48 11.44
N VAL A 832 -31.32 -11.01 11.04
CA VAL A 832 -30.04 -10.92 11.77
C VAL A 832 -28.96 -10.20 10.96
N ASN A 833 -29.01 -10.23 9.62
CA ASN A 833 -27.93 -9.76 8.75
C ASN A 833 -28.41 -8.89 7.59
N TYR A 834 -27.53 -7.99 7.16
CA TYR A 834 -27.53 -7.39 5.83
C TYR A 834 -26.67 -8.26 4.90
N SER A 835 -27.13 -8.51 3.68
CA SER A 835 -26.36 -9.15 2.60
C SER A 835 -26.01 -8.10 1.57
N ILE A 836 -24.70 -7.84 1.42
CA ILE A 836 -24.21 -6.77 0.56
C ILE A 836 -23.29 -7.31 -0.53
N SER A 837 -23.34 -6.68 -1.70
CA SER A 837 -22.39 -6.90 -2.79
C SER A 837 -21.39 -5.76 -2.83
N GLN A 838 -20.10 -6.08 -2.72
CA GLN A 838 -19.01 -5.09 -2.74
C GLN A 838 -18.25 -5.07 -4.06
N ASN A 839 -18.38 -6.12 -4.88
CA ASN A 839 -17.72 -6.26 -6.17
C ASN A 839 -18.77 -6.25 -7.30
N PRO A 840 -18.83 -5.20 -8.15
CA PRO A 840 -19.78 -5.15 -9.26
C PRO A 840 -19.55 -6.21 -10.34
N PHE A 841 -18.37 -6.84 -10.41
CA PHE A 841 -18.06 -7.91 -11.36
C PHE A 841 -18.28 -9.33 -10.78
N ALA A 842 -18.56 -9.45 -9.49
CA ALA A 842 -18.90 -10.70 -8.82
C ALA A 842 -20.09 -10.49 -7.88
N PRO A 843 -21.28 -10.14 -8.41
CA PRO A 843 -22.38 -9.64 -7.61
C PRO A 843 -23.07 -10.68 -6.73
N ASP A 844 -22.84 -11.96 -7.03
CA ASP A 844 -23.27 -13.13 -6.27
C ASP A 844 -22.37 -13.42 -5.06
N GLN A 845 -21.17 -12.84 -4.99
CA GLN A 845 -20.29 -12.92 -3.82
C GLN A 845 -20.75 -11.94 -2.73
N LEU A 846 -21.72 -12.38 -1.94
CA LEU A 846 -22.34 -11.56 -0.90
C LEU A 846 -21.59 -11.63 0.44
N ARG A 847 -21.25 -10.46 1.00
CA ARG A 847 -20.82 -10.33 2.41
C ARG A 847 -22.03 -10.18 3.31
N LYS A 848 -22.06 -10.95 4.40
CA LYS A 848 -23.03 -10.77 5.48
C LYS A 848 -22.48 -9.84 6.56
N ILE A 849 -23.25 -8.82 6.92
CA ILE A 849 -22.97 -7.91 8.04
C ILE A 849 -24.05 -8.11 9.09
N SER A 850 -23.68 -8.42 10.32
CA SER A 850 -24.66 -8.58 11.40
C SER A 850 -25.28 -7.25 11.77
N LYS A 851 -26.62 -7.19 11.85
CA LYS A 851 -27.36 -5.96 12.18
C LYS A 851 -26.99 -5.41 13.56
N LYS A 852 -26.67 -6.28 14.51
CA LYS A 852 -26.22 -5.90 15.87
C LYS A 852 -24.89 -5.15 15.88
N ASP A 853 -24.08 -5.26 14.82
CA ASP A 853 -22.75 -4.66 14.72
C ASP A 853 -22.79 -3.33 13.97
N VAL A 854 -23.94 -2.94 13.39
CA VAL A 854 -24.11 -1.69 12.64
C VAL A 854 -24.57 -0.56 13.59
N VAL A 855 -23.84 0.55 13.58
CA VAL A 855 -24.17 1.79 14.31
C VAL A 855 -25.08 2.68 13.46
N SER A 856 -24.76 2.82 12.17
CA SER A 856 -25.56 3.63 11.23
C SER A 856 -25.40 3.13 9.80
N LYS A 857 -26.42 3.39 8.98
CA LYS A 857 -26.38 3.19 7.52
C LYS A 857 -26.75 4.49 6.82
N LYS A 858 -26.04 4.84 5.75
CA LYS A 858 -26.34 5.99 4.88
C LYS A 858 -26.18 5.58 3.42
N TYR A 859 -27.01 6.13 2.53
CA TYR A 859 -26.78 5.98 1.09
C TYR A 859 -25.49 6.69 0.70
N SER A 860 -24.71 6.03 -0.15
CA SER A 860 -23.52 6.61 -0.77
C SER A 860 -23.96 7.59 -1.84
N THR A 861 -23.38 8.80 -1.83
CA THR A 861 -23.48 9.74 -2.96
C THR A 861 -22.56 9.36 -4.12
N VAL A 862 -21.71 8.34 -3.93
CA VAL A 862 -20.84 7.76 -4.97
C VAL A 862 -21.56 6.59 -5.63
N SER A 863 -21.63 6.64 -6.95
CA SER A 863 -22.21 5.64 -7.84
C SER A 863 -21.38 4.38 -7.89
N ILE A 864 -22.04 3.24 -8.10
CA ILE A 864 -21.36 1.98 -8.42
C ILE A 864 -20.85 1.96 -9.87
N MET A 865 -21.43 2.82 -10.73
CA MET A 865 -20.93 3.04 -12.09
C MET A 865 -19.66 3.87 -12.00
N LEU A 866 -18.55 3.31 -12.50
CA LEU A 866 -17.25 3.93 -12.38
C LEU A 866 -17.12 5.11 -13.38
N PRO A 867 -16.62 6.29 -12.97
CA PRO A 867 -16.31 7.38 -13.89
C PRO A 867 -15.13 7.04 -14.82
N GLY A 868 -15.04 7.76 -15.94
CA GLY A 868 -13.86 7.71 -16.82
C GLY A 868 -13.75 6.50 -17.75
N LEU A 869 -14.78 5.64 -17.82
CA LEU A 869 -14.81 4.43 -18.67
C LEU A 869 -14.50 4.71 -20.14
N ILE A 870 -14.84 5.90 -20.63
CA ILE A 870 -14.64 6.31 -22.03
C ILE A 870 -13.31 7.03 -22.30
N ASN A 871 -12.46 7.26 -21.28
CA ASN A 871 -11.25 8.07 -21.43
C ASN A 871 -10.17 7.44 -22.31
N SER A 872 -10.23 6.13 -22.57
CA SER A 872 -9.33 5.45 -23.51
C SER A 872 -9.72 5.67 -24.97
N LEU A 873 -10.93 6.15 -25.24
CA LEU A 873 -11.49 6.28 -26.58
C LEU A 873 -11.00 7.56 -27.27
N ASN A 874 -10.65 7.44 -28.54
CA ASN A 874 -10.50 8.60 -29.42
C ASN A 874 -11.89 9.11 -29.90
N PRO A 875 -11.96 10.25 -30.62
CA PRO A 875 -13.24 10.84 -31.03
C PRO A 875 -14.14 9.93 -31.87
N ASP A 876 -13.60 9.11 -32.77
CA ASP A 876 -14.42 8.22 -33.60
C ASP A 876 -14.92 7.02 -32.82
N GLU A 877 -14.10 6.49 -31.92
CA GLU A 877 -14.48 5.40 -31.02
C GLU A 877 -15.60 5.82 -30.07
N LEU A 878 -15.52 7.05 -29.52
CA LEU A 878 -16.60 7.59 -28.70
C LEU A 878 -17.91 7.70 -29.49
N ARG A 879 -17.86 8.17 -30.74
CA ARG A 879 -19.04 8.27 -31.61
C ARG A 879 -19.67 6.91 -31.88
N ASP A 880 -18.87 5.88 -32.14
CA ASP A 880 -19.41 4.54 -32.42
C ASP A 880 -19.98 3.87 -31.16
N LEU A 881 -19.36 4.09 -29.99
CA LEU A 881 -19.97 3.69 -28.72
C LEU A 881 -21.32 4.38 -28.51
N MET A 882 -21.38 5.69 -28.71
CA MET A 882 -22.63 6.45 -28.55
C MET A 882 -23.69 6.05 -29.57
N ALA A 883 -23.31 5.73 -30.81
CA ALA A 883 -24.22 5.18 -31.80
C ALA A 883 -24.79 3.82 -31.36
N TYR A 884 -23.94 2.96 -30.79
CA TYR A 884 -24.35 1.67 -30.24
C TYR A 884 -25.35 1.83 -29.09
N LEU A 885 -25.05 2.68 -28.12
CA LEU A 885 -25.94 3.01 -27.01
C LEU A 885 -27.26 3.62 -27.49
N LYS A 886 -27.21 4.61 -28.39
CA LYS A 886 -28.39 5.28 -28.95
C LYS A 886 -29.29 4.31 -29.72
N SER A 887 -28.69 3.38 -30.46
CA SER A 887 -29.43 2.37 -31.22
C SER A 887 -30.05 1.26 -30.37
N GLY A 888 -29.72 1.16 -29.08
CA GLY A 888 -30.10 0.01 -28.26
C GLY A 888 -29.55 -1.31 -28.81
N GLY A 889 -28.34 -1.30 -29.39
CA GLY A 889 -27.75 -2.45 -30.06
C GLY A 889 -28.50 -2.91 -31.32
N ASN A 890 -29.29 -2.04 -31.96
CA ASN A 890 -29.98 -2.33 -33.21
C ASN A 890 -29.18 -1.88 -34.43
N GLN A 891 -28.57 -2.84 -35.14
CA GLN A 891 -27.79 -2.58 -36.36
C GLN A 891 -28.61 -1.91 -37.48
N SER A 892 -29.92 -2.11 -37.51
CA SER A 892 -30.82 -1.51 -38.52
C SER A 892 -31.28 -0.08 -38.17
N HIS A 893 -30.81 0.49 -37.05
CA HIS A 893 -31.19 1.83 -36.59
C HIS A 893 -30.71 2.92 -37.56
N GLU A 894 -31.45 4.03 -37.65
CA GLU A 894 -31.16 5.15 -38.56
C GLU A 894 -29.76 5.75 -38.37
N VAL A 895 -29.21 5.67 -37.16
CA VAL A 895 -27.86 6.17 -36.81
C VAL A 895 -26.72 5.50 -37.62
N TYR A 896 -26.98 4.32 -38.19
CA TYR A 896 -26.03 3.59 -39.04
C TYR A 896 -26.29 3.78 -40.54
N LYS A 897 -27.41 4.41 -40.91
CA LYS A 897 -27.71 4.72 -42.31
C LYS A 897 -26.88 5.96 -42.71
N ALA A 898 -26.32 5.96 -43.92
CA ALA A 898 -25.65 7.14 -44.44
C ALA A 898 -26.66 8.31 -44.51
N PRO A 899 -26.26 9.56 -44.22
CA PRO A 899 -27.14 10.69 -44.47
C PRO A 899 -27.46 10.69 -45.98
N ASP A 900 -28.74 10.60 -46.31
CA ASP A 900 -29.20 10.66 -47.70
C ASP A 900 -28.56 11.90 -48.34
N GLY A 901 -27.81 11.68 -49.42
CA GLY A 901 -27.27 12.72 -50.27
C GLY A 901 -28.42 13.45 -50.96
N GLY A 902 -29.12 14.29 -50.21
CA GLY A 902 -30.20 15.12 -50.69
C GLY A 902 -29.63 16.22 -51.57
N SER A 903 -29.56 15.96 -52.87
CA SER A 903 -29.61 17.02 -53.87
C SER A 903 -30.89 17.83 -53.63
N LYS A 904 -30.76 19.07 -53.15
CA LYS A 904 -31.75 20.10 -53.44
C LYS A 904 -31.07 21.15 -54.29
N GLY A 905 -31.31 21.02 -55.59
CA GLY A 905 -30.99 22.05 -56.57
C GLY A 905 -31.95 23.22 -56.45
N ARG A 906 -31.37 24.39 -56.75
CA ARG A 906 -31.94 25.75 -56.91
C ARG A 906 -32.45 26.45 -55.67
#